data_AF-A0A8S3VJN3-F1
#
_entry.id   AF-A0A8S3VJN3-F1
#
_cell.length_a   1.000
_cell.length_b   1.000
_cell.length_c   1.000
_cell.angle_alpha   90.00
_cell.angle_beta   90.00
_cell.angle_gamma   90.00
#
_symmetry.space_group_name_H-M   'P 1'
#
loop_
_entity.id
_entity.type
_entity.pdbx_description
1 polymer ?
#
loop_
_entity_poly.entity_id
_entity_poly.type
_entity_poly.pdbx_seq_one_letter_code
_entity_poly.pdbx_strand_id
1 'polypeptide(L)'
;MAMSKNKSPGTDGLTTEFYCKFYDCLRNILCHVYNSIYDENILSRSMRAGVLSLIYKKKGDRRILKNYRPISLLQVDYKILARIMANRFKKVLPTIISENQTCCIIGRDISNNIANVRDIITLVENDELEGYIVKIDQEKAFDRESHEFIFKTLKKFGFGDVFIKWIEIFYTRINSCVKCNGFLTPYFCVDNGIRQGCPISALLYVLAAETLQCNIRKNVNISGIKIPNTTDEALIFQHADDTTLTVSDKSSIDEIFKVFEMYEASSGAKINRQKSEILPIGKGRIADNEKNKYNLQVCENYILLLGVYVGKDKTVCDHLNWSGKVSKIKSLLNMWMQRQLTIQGRVNVISSLFMSRLWYSLFVTSMPDQVLRDIKTACVSFVWNNGAHLVKYNTIIDQKCNGGLQLPDIESKMYAFRLKFLARFLDKNYKVLWKSTFKYFISKILNMNLSEEILFISLPENLKCIPNVYKEMFKGFDLLRDDIEFDLSTENVYDQPLFCNPNVLFDGKTVIWYDFINAGIVQVKDICYEVIEGFLPEMAIVEMIQNVTNHCDINSIVKRYNTLKVVLPKEWTEIIHKNIHRRNVSRSININVIFKDKLSEFSMCSTKELYLLLTSKLCQHPICYKSGQKFLRLKRMIFVKYGKTLISIGNHLF
;
A
#
# COMPACT_ATOMS: atom_id res chain seq x y z
N MET A 1 -26.61 -3.94 8.07
CA MET A 1 -25.57 -4.83 8.66
C MET A 1 -24.35 -4.89 7.75
N ALA A 2 -23.14 -4.77 8.31
CA ALA A 2 -21.85 -4.86 7.59
C ALA A 2 -21.33 -6.31 7.39
N MET A 3 -22.23 -7.30 7.41
CA MET A 3 -21.89 -8.71 7.20
C MET A 3 -21.96 -9.05 5.71
N SER A 4 -21.02 -9.86 5.22
CA SER A 4 -21.00 -10.27 3.83
C SER A 4 -22.21 -11.15 3.50
N LYS A 5 -22.86 -10.82 2.38
CA LYS A 5 -23.93 -11.61 1.75
C LYS A 5 -23.37 -12.82 1.00
N ASN A 6 -24.23 -13.78 0.66
CA ASN A 6 -23.93 -15.01 -0.07
C ASN A 6 -22.83 -15.85 0.61
N LYS A 7 -22.93 -16.00 1.93
CA LYS A 7 -22.03 -16.83 2.74
C LYS A 7 -22.80 -18.00 3.35
N SER A 8 -22.13 -19.13 3.47
CA SER A 8 -22.70 -20.32 4.12
C SER A 8 -23.03 -20.02 5.59
N PRO A 9 -24.23 -20.40 6.06
CA PRO A 9 -24.64 -20.26 7.46
C PRO A 9 -23.94 -21.29 8.35
N GLY A 10 -24.26 -21.25 9.65
CA GLY A 10 -23.91 -22.32 10.57
C GLY A 10 -24.84 -23.53 10.42
N THR A 11 -24.97 -24.35 11.46
CA THR A 11 -25.82 -25.56 11.42
C THR A 11 -27.31 -25.27 11.44
N ASP A 12 -27.73 -24.06 11.81
CA ASP A 12 -29.14 -23.64 11.85
C ASP A 12 -29.72 -23.30 10.47
N GLY A 13 -28.86 -23.15 9.45
CA GLY A 13 -29.27 -22.76 8.09
C GLY A 13 -29.63 -21.27 7.94
N LEU A 14 -29.58 -20.46 9.00
CA LEU A 14 -29.99 -19.05 8.95
C LEU A 14 -28.87 -18.18 8.38
N THR A 15 -29.13 -17.58 7.22
CA THR A 15 -28.15 -16.77 6.48
C THR A 15 -28.12 -15.30 6.92
N THR A 16 -27.08 -14.57 6.54
CA THR A 16 -27.02 -13.11 6.75
C THR A 16 -28.25 -12.39 6.17
N GLU A 17 -28.74 -12.85 5.03
CA GLU A 17 -29.90 -12.30 4.33
C GLU A 17 -31.18 -12.43 5.16
N PHE A 18 -31.37 -13.56 5.86
CA PHE A 18 -32.49 -13.76 6.78
C PHE A 18 -32.52 -12.68 7.85
N TYR A 19 -31.41 -12.47 8.57
CA TYR A 19 -31.32 -11.45 9.61
C TYR A 19 -31.46 -10.02 9.06
N CYS A 20 -31.00 -9.78 7.82
CA CYS A 20 -31.20 -8.48 7.18
C CYS A 20 -32.66 -8.23 6.79
N LYS A 21 -33.37 -9.27 6.30
CA LYS A 21 -34.77 -9.17 5.87
C LYS A 21 -35.71 -9.01 7.05
N PHE A 22 -35.45 -9.71 8.16
CA PHE A 22 -36.30 -9.73 9.37
C PHE A 22 -35.73 -8.90 10.52
N TYR A 23 -34.82 -7.96 10.23
CA TYR A 23 -34.12 -7.16 11.24
C TYR A 23 -35.08 -6.49 12.23
N ASP A 24 -36.15 -5.88 11.74
CA ASP A 24 -37.08 -5.12 12.57
C ASP A 24 -37.83 -5.99 13.59
N CYS A 25 -38.12 -7.24 13.22
CA CYS A 25 -38.73 -8.22 14.12
C CYS A 25 -37.70 -8.80 15.11
N LEU A 26 -36.45 -9.02 14.66
CA LEU A 26 -35.45 -9.76 15.42
C LEU A 26 -34.61 -8.89 16.35
N ARG A 27 -34.47 -7.58 16.11
CA ARG A 27 -33.52 -6.73 16.86
C ARG A 27 -33.74 -6.74 18.37
N ASN A 28 -35.00 -6.69 18.83
CA ASN A 28 -35.33 -6.67 20.24
C ASN A 28 -35.10 -8.05 20.87
N ILE A 29 -35.46 -9.12 20.14
CA ILE A 29 -35.25 -10.51 20.55
C ILE A 29 -33.75 -10.79 20.71
N LEU A 30 -32.95 -10.43 19.71
CA LEU A 30 -31.49 -10.59 19.77
C LEU A 30 -30.88 -9.80 20.92
N CYS A 31 -31.36 -8.58 21.18
CA CYS A 31 -30.88 -7.80 22.31
C CYS A 31 -31.17 -8.48 23.65
N HIS A 32 -32.38 -9.01 23.82
CA HIS A 32 -32.76 -9.75 25.03
C HIS A 32 -31.91 -11.01 25.19
N VAL A 33 -31.73 -11.79 24.12
CA VAL A 33 -30.86 -12.98 24.10
C VAL A 33 -29.42 -12.63 24.48
N TYR A 34 -28.87 -11.54 23.94
CA TYR A 34 -27.51 -11.12 24.26
C TYR A 34 -27.38 -10.67 25.71
N ASN A 35 -28.37 -9.97 26.27
CA ASN A 35 -28.34 -9.60 27.68
C ASN A 35 -28.39 -10.86 28.58
N SER A 36 -29.28 -11.83 28.29
CA SER A 36 -29.33 -13.11 29.02
C SER A 36 -28.00 -13.85 28.97
N ILE A 37 -27.35 -13.91 27.80
CA ILE A 37 -26.02 -14.52 27.63
C ILE A 37 -24.98 -13.85 28.55
N TYR A 38 -25.03 -12.53 28.68
CA TYR A 38 -24.11 -11.78 29.52
C TYR A 38 -24.35 -12.04 31.01
N ASP A 39 -25.62 -12.13 31.43
CA ASP A 39 -26.00 -12.35 32.81
C ASP A 39 -25.70 -13.79 33.24
N GLU A 40 -25.99 -14.77 32.37
CA GLU A 40 -25.75 -16.20 32.60
C GLU A 40 -24.30 -16.63 32.33
N ASN A 41 -23.47 -15.75 31.79
CA ASN A 41 -22.06 -16.03 31.43
C ASN A 41 -21.87 -17.16 30.42
N ILE A 42 -22.86 -17.41 29.57
CA ILE A 42 -22.81 -18.55 28.65
C ILE A 42 -23.56 -18.29 27.36
N LEU A 43 -22.92 -18.62 26.23
CA LEU A 43 -23.56 -18.64 24.93
C LEU A 43 -24.62 -19.75 24.86
N SER A 44 -25.66 -19.58 24.04
CA SER A 44 -26.63 -20.66 23.77
C SER A 44 -25.97 -21.90 23.16
N ARG A 45 -26.63 -23.06 23.25
CA ARG A 45 -26.09 -24.33 22.71
C ARG A 45 -25.74 -24.24 21.22
N SER A 46 -26.56 -23.56 20.41
CA SER A 46 -26.31 -23.38 18.98
C SER A 46 -25.11 -22.47 18.72
N MET A 47 -24.97 -21.37 19.48
CA MET A 47 -23.87 -20.41 19.34
C MET A 47 -22.50 -20.97 19.78
N ARG A 48 -22.49 -21.97 20.68
CA ARG A 48 -21.27 -22.68 21.11
C ARG A 48 -20.78 -23.69 20.08
N ALA A 49 -21.61 -24.10 19.14
CA ALA A 49 -21.29 -25.11 18.13
C ALA A 49 -20.58 -24.50 16.91
N GLY A 50 -19.50 -25.14 16.46
CA GLY A 50 -18.83 -24.84 15.20
C GLY A 50 -18.66 -26.08 14.33
N VAL A 51 -18.82 -25.92 13.02
CA VAL A 51 -18.54 -26.99 12.05
C VAL A 51 -17.24 -26.69 11.31
N LEU A 52 -16.23 -27.53 11.51
CA LEU A 52 -14.96 -27.44 10.83
C LEU A 52 -15.07 -28.05 9.43
N SER A 53 -14.88 -27.23 8.41
CA SER A 53 -14.76 -27.65 7.03
C SER A 53 -13.32 -27.51 6.56
N LEU A 54 -12.78 -28.52 5.89
CA LEU A 54 -11.42 -28.52 5.40
C LEU A 54 -11.35 -27.97 3.97
N ILE A 55 -10.53 -26.94 3.76
CA ILE A 55 -10.25 -26.38 2.43
C ILE A 55 -8.86 -26.78 1.99
N TYR A 56 -8.76 -27.46 0.86
CA TYR A 56 -7.48 -27.85 0.27
C TYR A 56 -6.70 -26.60 -0.18
N LYS A 57 -5.44 -26.47 0.27
CA LYS A 57 -4.57 -25.32 -0.03
C LYS A 57 -4.09 -25.26 -1.48
N LYS A 58 -4.55 -26.17 -2.36
CA LYS A 58 -4.12 -26.29 -3.76
C LYS A 58 -2.62 -26.53 -3.93
N LYS A 59 -1.98 -27.16 -2.95
CA LYS A 59 -0.55 -27.50 -2.94
C LYS A 59 -0.32 -28.80 -2.18
N GLY A 60 0.56 -29.66 -2.71
CA GLY A 60 0.98 -30.92 -2.07
C GLY A 60 -0.05 -32.05 -2.17
N ASP A 61 0.29 -33.22 -1.65
CA ASP A 61 -0.57 -34.41 -1.68
C ASP A 61 -1.88 -34.20 -0.88
N ARG A 62 -3.02 -34.56 -1.47
CA ARG A 62 -4.36 -34.49 -0.87
C ARG A 62 -4.55 -35.48 0.29
N ARG A 63 -3.70 -36.49 0.42
CA ARG A 63 -3.75 -37.45 1.54
C ARG A 63 -3.17 -36.87 2.84
N ILE A 64 -2.45 -35.75 2.77
CA ILE A 64 -1.78 -35.18 3.95
C ILE A 64 -2.61 -34.02 4.53
N LEU A 65 -3.08 -34.19 5.77
CA LEU A 65 -3.93 -33.21 6.47
C LEU A 65 -3.31 -31.81 6.56
N LYS A 66 -1.97 -31.69 6.65
CA LYS A 66 -1.25 -30.41 6.69
C LYS A 66 -1.51 -29.50 5.47
N ASN A 67 -1.91 -30.11 4.36
CA ASN A 67 -2.23 -29.42 3.10
C ASN A 67 -3.67 -28.89 3.06
N TYR A 68 -4.42 -29.01 4.16
CA TYR A 68 -5.75 -28.45 4.32
C TYR A 68 -5.74 -27.31 5.34
N ARG A 69 -6.70 -26.39 5.20
CA ARG A 69 -6.97 -25.31 6.14
C ARG A 69 -8.36 -25.56 6.76
N PRO A 70 -8.47 -25.69 8.09
CA PRO A 70 -9.78 -25.76 8.73
C PRO A 70 -10.44 -24.39 8.73
N ILE A 71 -11.73 -24.34 8.44
CA ILE A 71 -12.58 -23.15 8.62
C ILE A 71 -13.78 -23.52 9.48
N SER A 72 -14.05 -22.71 10.49
CA SER A 72 -15.21 -22.89 11.36
C SER A 72 -16.42 -22.18 10.78
N LEU A 73 -17.44 -22.94 10.40
CA LEU A 73 -18.78 -22.42 10.14
C LEU A 73 -19.48 -22.20 11.48
N LEU A 74 -19.64 -20.93 11.84
CA LEU A 74 -20.32 -20.49 13.06
C LEU A 74 -21.68 -19.89 12.71
N GLN A 75 -22.61 -19.95 13.67
CA GLN A 75 -23.95 -19.37 13.54
C GLN A 75 -23.90 -17.86 13.29
N VAL A 76 -24.90 -17.36 12.57
CA VAL A 76 -24.94 -15.96 12.12
C VAL A 76 -25.31 -15.01 13.26
N ASP A 77 -26.20 -15.41 14.17
CA ASP A 77 -26.52 -14.69 15.42
C ASP A 77 -25.28 -14.50 16.32
N TYR A 78 -24.45 -15.52 16.48
CA TYR A 78 -23.15 -15.41 17.15
C TYR A 78 -22.23 -14.43 16.42
N LYS A 79 -22.14 -14.52 15.08
CA LYS A 79 -21.30 -13.62 14.28
C LYS A 79 -21.76 -12.16 14.39
N ILE A 80 -23.06 -11.89 14.53
CA ILE A 80 -23.57 -10.54 14.78
C ILE A 80 -23.01 -10.00 16.10
N LEU A 81 -23.14 -10.76 17.19
CA LEU A 81 -22.62 -10.39 18.50
C LEU A 81 -21.10 -10.18 18.49
N ALA A 82 -20.34 -11.14 17.95
CA ALA A 82 -18.90 -11.04 17.82
C ALA A 82 -18.46 -9.85 16.93
N ARG A 83 -19.25 -9.48 15.92
CA ARG A 83 -19.00 -8.32 15.07
C ARG A 83 -19.20 -7.01 15.83
N ILE A 84 -20.23 -6.91 16.67
CA ILE A 84 -20.45 -5.73 17.53
C ILE A 84 -19.21 -5.50 18.40
N MET A 85 -18.73 -6.54 19.07
CA MET A 85 -17.53 -6.48 19.89
C MET A 85 -16.27 -6.14 19.06
N ALA A 86 -16.10 -6.77 17.90
CA ALA A 86 -14.97 -6.49 17.01
C ALA A 86 -14.96 -5.03 16.53
N ASN A 87 -16.11 -4.45 16.22
CA ASN A 87 -16.21 -3.06 15.78
C ASN A 87 -15.85 -2.07 16.90
N ARG A 88 -16.18 -2.39 18.16
CA ARG A 88 -15.73 -1.60 19.32
C ARG A 88 -14.22 -1.71 19.50
N PHE A 89 -13.69 -2.94 19.44
CA PHE A 89 -12.26 -3.22 19.64
C PHE A 89 -11.38 -2.53 18.58
N LYS A 90 -11.79 -2.55 17.31
CA LYS A 90 -11.07 -1.90 16.20
C LYS A 90 -10.78 -0.42 16.38
N LYS A 91 -11.59 0.29 17.17
CA LYS A 91 -11.38 1.73 17.42
C LYS A 91 -10.13 1.99 18.27
N VAL A 92 -9.78 1.04 19.15
CA VAL A 92 -8.68 1.18 20.11
C VAL A 92 -7.38 0.61 19.57
N LEU A 93 -7.43 -0.47 18.79
CA LEU A 93 -6.24 -1.17 18.30
C LEU A 93 -5.16 -0.28 17.66
N PRO A 94 -5.48 0.72 16.80
CA PRO A 94 -4.45 1.58 16.22
C PRO A 94 -3.57 2.32 17.23
N THR A 95 -4.07 2.54 18.46
CA THR A 95 -3.38 3.28 19.53
C THR A 95 -2.46 2.41 20.40
N ILE A 96 -2.68 1.09 20.42
CA ILE A 96 -1.96 0.16 21.32
C ILE A 96 -1.09 -0.85 20.58
N ILE A 97 -1.34 -1.08 19.28
CA ILE A 97 -0.57 -1.98 18.44
C ILE A 97 0.49 -1.17 17.70
N SER A 98 1.72 -1.66 17.64
CA SER A 98 2.80 -1.04 16.87
C SER A 98 2.46 -0.88 15.39
N GLU A 99 2.89 0.22 14.77
CA GLU A 99 2.70 0.53 13.34
C GLU A 99 3.25 -0.55 12.40
N ASN A 100 4.23 -1.32 12.87
CA ASN A 100 4.87 -2.39 12.11
C ASN A 100 4.00 -3.66 11.97
N GLN A 101 2.87 -3.75 12.69
CA GLN A 101 1.86 -4.77 12.46
C GLN A 101 0.80 -4.24 11.48
N THR A 102 0.81 -4.72 10.24
CA THR A 102 -0.05 -4.19 9.17
C THR A 102 -1.37 -4.92 9.02
N CYS A 103 -1.54 -6.09 9.66
CA CYS A 103 -2.76 -6.89 9.50
C CYS A 103 -3.86 -6.47 10.48
N CYS A 104 -5.11 -6.51 10.03
CA CYS A 104 -6.33 -6.28 10.82
C CYS A 104 -6.48 -4.90 11.48
N ILE A 105 -5.53 -3.98 11.32
CA ILE A 105 -5.60 -2.61 11.84
C ILE A 105 -6.04 -1.63 10.74
N ILE A 106 -7.00 -0.76 11.08
CA ILE A 106 -7.55 0.22 10.13
C ILE A 106 -6.45 1.23 9.75
N GLY A 107 -6.38 1.56 8.46
CA GLY A 107 -5.42 2.53 7.93
C GLY A 107 -4.04 1.96 7.62
N ARG A 108 -3.77 0.69 7.95
CA ARG A 108 -2.48 0.04 7.64
C ARG A 108 -2.55 -0.76 6.36
N ASP A 109 -1.41 -0.84 5.66
CA ASP A 109 -1.30 -1.51 4.37
C ASP A 109 -0.17 -2.55 4.41
N ILE A 110 -0.47 -3.75 3.90
CA ILE A 110 0.48 -4.86 3.77
C ILE A 110 1.73 -4.47 2.96
N SER A 111 1.60 -3.54 2.01
CA SER A 111 2.72 -3.06 1.18
C SER A 111 3.82 -2.40 1.99
N ASN A 112 3.49 -1.82 3.16
CA ASN A 112 4.45 -1.14 4.00
C ASN A 112 5.54 -2.08 4.48
N ASN A 113 5.18 -3.32 4.85
CA ASN A 113 6.16 -4.31 5.29
C ASN A 113 7.11 -4.70 4.16
N ILE A 114 6.60 -4.87 2.94
CA ILE A 114 7.44 -5.17 1.77
C ILE A 114 8.35 -3.98 1.47
N ALA A 115 7.83 -2.76 1.49
CA ALA A 115 8.61 -1.56 1.25
C ALA A 115 9.72 -1.37 2.30
N ASN A 116 9.38 -1.49 3.59
CA ASN A 116 10.34 -1.41 4.69
C ASN A 116 11.49 -2.41 4.49
N VAL A 117 11.19 -3.69 4.25
CA VAL A 117 12.24 -4.70 4.11
C VAL A 117 13.04 -4.50 2.82
N ARG A 118 12.41 -4.18 1.69
CA ARG A 118 13.10 -3.86 0.42
C ARG A 118 14.08 -2.70 0.60
N ASP A 119 13.65 -1.65 1.29
CA ASP A 119 14.43 -0.44 1.47
C ASP A 119 15.58 -0.69 2.45
N ILE A 120 15.35 -1.47 3.51
CA ILE A 120 16.40 -1.86 4.44
C ILE A 120 17.46 -2.75 3.77
N ILE A 121 17.06 -3.69 2.91
CA ILE A 121 18.03 -4.44 2.08
C ILE A 121 18.85 -3.45 1.25
N THR A 122 18.20 -2.53 0.55
CA THR A 122 18.90 -1.58 -0.33
C THR A 122 19.85 -0.66 0.46
N LEU A 123 19.44 -0.20 1.65
CA LEU A 123 20.27 0.61 2.54
C LEU A 123 21.52 -0.15 2.98
N VAL A 124 21.35 -1.36 3.49
CA VAL A 124 22.45 -2.19 4.01
C VAL A 124 23.44 -2.58 2.91
N GLU A 125 22.95 -2.89 1.71
CA GLU A 125 23.81 -3.17 0.55
C GLU A 125 24.56 -1.91 0.08
N ASN A 126 23.89 -0.76 -0.01
CA ASN A 126 24.49 0.50 -0.48
C ASN A 126 25.55 1.07 0.46
N ASP A 127 25.36 0.88 1.77
CA ASP A 127 26.25 1.39 2.82
C ASP A 127 27.22 0.31 3.31
N GLU A 128 27.17 -0.87 2.69
CA GLU A 128 27.96 -2.05 3.04
C GLU A 128 27.93 -2.36 4.55
N LEU A 129 26.75 -2.27 5.16
CA LEU A 129 26.55 -2.57 6.58
C LEU A 129 26.44 -4.08 6.78
N GLU A 130 26.66 -4.54 8.00
CA GLU A 130 26.26 -5.88 8.40
C GLU A 130 24.76 -5.92 8.70
N GLY A 131 24.06 -6.96 8.24
CA GLY A 131 22.67 -7.17 8.61
C GLY A 131 22.15 -8.56 8.28
N TYR A 132 21.03 -8.92 8.90
CA TYR A 132 20.36 -10.20 8.71
C TYR A 132 18.85 -9.99 8.70
N ILE A 133 18.16 -10.65 7.77
CA ILE A 133 16.71 -10.75 7.77
C ILE A 133 16.32 -12.13 8.28
N VAL A 134 15.57 -12.18 9.36
CA VAL A 134 15.04 -13.42 9.94
C VAL A 134 13.54 -13.46 9.73
N LYS A 135 13.09 -14.34 8.85
CA LYS A 135 11.67 -14.55 8.56
C LYS A 135 11.18 -15.77 9.32
N ILE A 136 10.17 -15.56 10.17
CA ILE A 136 9.58 -16.57 11.03
C ILE A 136 8.16 -16.90 10.54
N ASP A 137 7.93 -18.19 10.27
CA ASP A 137 6.61 -18.78 10.02
C ASP A 137 6.14 -19.48 11.30
N GLN A 138 4.86 -19.36 11.67
CA GLN A 138 4.30 -20.01 12.85
C GLN A 138 3.47 -21.24 12.47
N GLU A 139 3.58 -22.31 13.26
CA GLU A 139 2.79 -23.51 13.08
C GLU A 139 1.35 -23.29 13.53
N LYS A 140 0.41 -23.29 12.57
CA LYS A 140 -1.04 -23.25 12.86
C LYS A 140 -1.38 -22.14 13.87
N ALA A 141 -0.85 -20.93 13.68
CA ALA A 141 -0.89 -19.84 14.64
C ALA A 141 -2.25 -19.66 15.33
N PHE A 142 -3.34 -19.69 14.55
CA PHE A 142 -4.68 -19.51 15.08
C PHE A 142 -5.16 -20.68 15.94
N ASP A 143 -4.78 -21.92 15.60
CA ASP A 143 -5.31 -23.12 16.25
C ASP A 143 -4.57 -23.44 17.56
N ARG A 144 -3.41 -22.80 17.80
CA ARG A 144 -2.56 -23.05 18.97
C ARG A 144 -2.68 -22.02 20.10
N GLU A 145 -3.22 -20.85 19.79
CA GLU A 145 -3.25 -19.71 20.72
C GLU A 145 -4.03 -20.04 22.01
N SER A 146 -3.40 -19.87 23.17
CA SER A 146 -4.01 -20.11 24.47
C SER A 146 -5.07 -19.06 24.80
N HIS A 147 -6.26 -19.51 25.22
CA HIS A 147 -7.33 -18.59 25.65
C HIS A 147 -6.94 -17.82 26.92
N GLU A 148 -6.30 -18.50 27.87
CA GLU A 148 -5.83 -17.87 29.10
C GLU A 148 -4.81 -16.76 28.83
N PHE A 149 -3.90 -17.00 27.88
CA PHE A 149 -2.93 -15.99 27.45
C PHE A 149 -3.62 -14.75 26.86
N ILE A 150 -4.65 -14.93 26.04
CA ILE A 150 -5.45 -13.81 25.49
C ILE A 150 -6.13 -13.02 26.61
N PHE A 151 -6.74 -13.68 27.60
CA PHE A 151 -7.42 -13.00 28.70
C PHE A 151 -6.44 -12.20 29.55
N LYS A 152 -5.29 -12.79 29.89
CA LYS A 152 -4.22 -12.09 30.62
C LYS A 152 -3.65 -10.91 29.82
N THR A 153 -3.51 -11.07 28.51
CA THR A 153 -3.07 -9.99 27.62
C THR A 153 -4.07 -8.83 27.64
N LEU A 154 -5.36 -9.10 27.46
CA LEU A 154 -6.41 -8.06 27.55
C LEU A 154 -6.35 -7.31 28.88
N LYS A 155 -6.23 -8.04 30.00
CA LYS A 155 -6.09 -7.42 31.32
C LYS A 155 -4.84 -6.55 31.43
N LYS A 156 -3.69 -7.01 30.91
CA LYS A 156 -2.43 -6.27 30.93
C LYS A 156 -2.46 -4.98 30.10
N PHE A 157 -3.18 -5.00 28.98
CA PHE A 157 -3.41 -3.81 28.14
C PHE A 157 -4.49 -2.86 28.72
N GLY A 158 -5.08 -3.19 29.87
CA GLY A 158 -6.01 -2.31 30.59
C GLY A 158 -7.45 -2.36 30.07
N PHE A 159 -7.84 -3.42 29.35
CA PHE A 159 -9.25 -3.60 28.97
C PHE A 159 -10.11 -3.84 30.21
N GLY A 160 -11.27 -3.17 30.28
CA GLY A 160 -12.19 -3.31 31.41
C GLY A 160 -12.87 -4.69 31.47
N ASP A 161 -13.26 -5.09 32.68
CA ASP A 161 -13.79 -6.43 32.99
C ASP A 161 -15.01 -6.80 32.15
N VAL A 162 -15.87 -5.82 31.81
CA VAL A 162 -17.03 -6.04 30.94
C VAL A 162 -16.62 -6.57 29.57
N PHE A 163 -15.57 -5.99 28.96
CA PHE A 163 -15.09 -6.43 27.66
C PHE A 163 -14.42 -7.80 27.77
N ILE A 164 -13.57 -8.01 28.78
CA ILE A 164 -12.88 -9.27 29.03
C ILE A 164 -13.89 -10.41 29.21
N LYS A 165 -14.91 -10.20 30.04
CA LYS A 165 -16.01 -11.13 30.28
C LYS A 165 -16.72 -11.55 28.98
N TRP A 166 -16.96 -10.61 28.07
CA TRP A 166 -17.52 -10.96 26.76
C TRP A 166 -16.60 -11.86 25.93
N ILE A 167 -15.29 -11.62 25.97
CA ILE A 167 -14.31 -12.47 25.28
C ILE A 167 -14.27 -13.85 25.94
N GLU A 168 -14.27 -13.93 27.27
CA GLU A 168 -14.35 -15.20 28.01
C GLU A 168 -15.61 -15.99 27.62
N ILE A 169 -16.78 -15.35 27.57
CA ILE A 169 -18.05 -15.98 27.12
C ILE A 169 -17.90 -16.55 25.71
N PHE A 170 -17.19 -15.86 24.81
CA PHE A 170 -16.98 -16.38 23.46
C PHE A 170 -16.16 -17.67 23.49
N TYR A 171 -15.13 -17.80 24.30
CA TYR A 171 -14.23 -18.95 24.27
C TYR A 171 -14.53 -20.04 25.32
N THR A 172 -15.49 -19.82 26.21
CA THR A 172 -15.87 -20.77 27.26
C THR A 172 -16.83 -21.84 26.74
N ARG A 173 -16.55 -23.13 27.03
CA ARG A 173 -17.42 -24.29 26.74
C ARG A 173 -17.85 -24.40 25.27
N ILE A 174 -16.97 -24.00 24.35
CA ILE A 174 -17.20 -24.11 22.92
C ILE A 174 -16.92 -25.52 22.41
N ASN A 175 -17.74 -25.97 21.46
CA ASN A 175 -17.66 -27.30 20.88
C ASN A 175 -17.53 -27.21 19.37
N SER A 176 -16.71 -28.07 18.78
CA SER A 176 -16.59 -28.20 17.32
C SER A 176 -16.83 -29.62 16.87
N CYS A 177 -17.28 -29.80 15.64
CA CYS A 177 -17.29 -31.08 14.95
C CYS A 177 -16.66 -30.92 13.56
N VAL A 178 -16.22 -32.02 12.94
CA VAL A 178 -15.61 -31.99 11.60
C VAL A 178 -16.65 -32.42 10.56
N LYS A 179 -16.71 -31.72 9.44
CA LYS A 179 -17.49 -32.11 8.28
C LYS A 179 -16.66 -32.99 7.34
N CYS A 180 -17.01 -34.26 7.24
CA CYS A 180 -16.36 -35.26 6.39
C CYS A 180 -17.36 -35.80 5.36
N ASN A 181 -17.11 -35.56 4.07
CA ASN A 181 -17.94 -36.07 2.96
C ASN A 181 -19.46 -35.80 3.12
N GLY A 182 -19.83 -34.65 3.70
CA GLY A 182 -21.22 -34.27 3.93
C GLY A 182 -21.76 -34.63 5.31
N PHE A 183 -21.10 -35.53 6.05
CA PHE A 183 -21.48 -35.97 7.39
C PHE A 183 -20.71 -35.20 8.48
N LEU A 184 -21.30 -35.11 9.67
CA LEU A 184 -20.69 -34.48 10.85
C LEU A 184 -20.17 -35.55 11.79
N THR A 185 -18.96 -35.37 12.31
CA THR A 185 -18.45 -36.18 13.42
C THR A 185 -19.17 -35.83 14.74
N PRO A 186 -18.99 -36.63 15.81
CA PRO A 186 -19.30 -36.18 17.15
C PRO A 186 -18.62 -34.85 17.49
N TYR A 187 -19.25 -34.09 18.39
CA TYR A 187 -18.69 -32.85 18.91
C TYR A 187 -17.56 -33.14 19.90
N PHE A 188 -16.53 -32.29 19.87
CA PHE A 188 -15.44 -32.26 20.82
C PHE A 188 -15.24 -30.85 21.37
N CYS A 189 -14.71 -30.76 22.59
CA CYS A 189 -14.42 -29.47 23.25
C CYS A 189 -13.19 -28.81 22.60
N VAL A 190 -13.20 -27.48 22.52
CA VAL A 190 -12.07 -26.71 21.99
C VAL A 190 -11.43 -25.91 23.12
N ASP A 191 -10.31 -26.40 23.63
CA ASP A 191 -9.61 -25.80 24.78
C ASP A 191 -8.62 -24.71 24.37
N ASN A 192 -8.12 -24.75 23.13
CA ASN A 192 -7.15 -23.79 22.61
C ASN A 192 -7.52 -23.38 21.18
N GLY A 193 -7.01 -22.21 20.79
CA GLY A 193 -7.10 -21.67 19.45
C GLY A 193 -8.27 -20.71 19.27
N ILE A 194 -8.05 -19.73 18.41
CA ILE A 194 -9.05 -18.76 17.98
C ILE A 194 -9.86 -19.29 16.79
N ARG A 195 -11.18 -19.15 16.85
CA ARG A 195 -12.09 -19.69 15.82
C ARG A 195 -11.89 -18.99 14.47
N GLN A 196 -11.40 -19.72 13.47
CA GLN A 196 -11.22 -19.24 12.09
C GLN A 196 -12.59 -19.00 11.43
N GLY A 197 -12.96 -17.72 11.26
CA GLY A 197 -14.27 -17.31 10.73
C GLY A 197 -15.11 -16.51 11.73
N CYS A 198 -14.68 -16.43 12.99
CA CYS A 198 -15.24 -15.49 13.94
C CYS A 198 -14.73 -14.05 13.66
N PRO A 199 -15.61 -13.02 13.69
CA PRO A 199 -15.23 -11.64 13.42
C PRO A 199 -14.18 -11.01 14.32
N ILE A 200 -14.05 -11.45 15.59
CA ILE A 200 -13.12 -10.84 16.56
C ILE A 200 -11.78 -11.59 16.66
N SER A 201 -11.73 -12.88 16.28
CA SER A 201 -10.56 -13.74 16.45
C SER A 201 -9.25 -13.13 15.95
N ALA A 202 -9.22 -12.62 14.71
CA ALA A 202 -7.99 -12.08 14.14
C ALA A 202 -7.48 -10.83 14.88
N LEU A 203 -8.38 -10.05 15.49
CA LEU A 203 -8.02 -8.87 16.29
C LEU A 203 -7.38 -9.28 17.62
N LEU A 204 -7.91 -10.33 18.25
CA LEU A 204 -7.35 -10.89 19.48
C LEU A 204 -5.97 -11.49 19.24
N TYR A 205 -5.78 -12.18 18.11
CA TYR A 205 -4.46 -12.68 17.72
C TYR A 205 -3.45 -11.56 17.53
N VAL A 206 -3.84 -10.48 16.83
CA VAL A 206 -2.95 -9.32 16.64
C VAL A 206 -2.56 -8.68 17.99
N LEU A 207 -3.49 -8.60 18.94
CA LEU A 207 -3.18 -8.13 20.30
C LEU A 207 -2.22 -9.07 21.04
N ALA A 208 -2.42 -10.38 20.94
CA ALA A 208 -1.51 -11.37 21.53
C ALA A 208 -0.12 -11.29 20.90
N ALA A 209 -0.02 -11.22 19.57
CA ALA A 209 1.24 -11.06 18.86
C ALA A 209 1.98 -9.76 19.22
N GLU A 210 1.27 -8.70 19.63
CA GLU A 210 1.88 -7.45 20.08
C GLU A 210 2.76 -7.64 21.33
N THR A 211 2.47 -8.62 22.20
CA THR A 211 3.31 -8.88 23.37
C THR A 211 4.70 -9.35 22.96
N LEU A 212 4.79 -10.20 21.92
CA LEU A 212 6.06 -10.63 21.35
C LEU A 212 6.83 -9.45 20.81
N GLN A 213 6.19 -8.59 20.02
CA GLN A 213 6.86 -7.41 19.46
C GLN A 213 7.33 -6.45 20.56
N CYS A 214 6.55 -6.26 21.62
CA CYS A 214 6.94 -5.43 22.76
C CYS A 214 8.17 -6.00 23.47
N ASN A 215 8.25 -7.32 23.67
CA ASN A 215 9.39 -7.96 24.30
C ASN A 215 10.66 -7.83 23.45
N ILE A 216 10.53 -7.98 22.12
CA ILE A 216 11.65 -7.79 21.19
C ILE A 216 12.14 -6.34 21.21
N ARG A 217 11.25 -5.35 21.10
CA ARG A 217 11.63 -3.93 21.10
C ARG A 217 12.20 -3.42 22.43
N LYS A 218 11.85 -4.04 23.55
CA LYS A 218 12.35 -3.65 24.88
C LYS A 218 13.66 -4.35 25.26
N ASN A 219 14.06 -5.38 24.51
CA ASN A 219 15.27 -6.11 24.83
C ASN A 219 16.49 -5.35 24.29
N VAL A 220 17.30 -4.79 25.21
CA VAL A 220 18.51 -4.01 24.89
C VAL A 220 19.61 -4.83 24.20
N ASN A 221 19.54 -6.15 24.29
CA ASN A 221 20.49 -7.06 23.63
C ASN A 221 20.08 -7.40 22.19
N ILE A 222 18.95 -6.87 21.70
CA ILE A 222 18.50 -7.04 20.32
C ILE A 222 18.65 -5.68 19.62
N SER A 223 19.55 -5.62 18.64
CA SER A 223 19.76 -4.44 17.81
C SER A 223 19.19 -4.65 16.41
N GLY A 224 18.32 -3.72 16.01
CA GLY A 224 17.81 -3.62 14.65
C GLY A 224 18.76 -2.87 13.73
N ILE A 225 18.31 -2.65 12.50
CA ILE A 225 19.05 -1.87 11.51
C ILE A 225 18.64 -0.41 11.63
N LYS A 226 19.56 0.42 12.14
CA LYS A 226 19.33 1.86 12.33
C LYS A 226 19.37 2.58 11.00
N ILE A 227 18.43 3.49 10.78
CA ILE A 227 18.44 4.37 9.62
C ILE A 227 19.38 5.54 9.94
N PRO A 228 20.47 5.75 9.18
CA PRO A 228 21.42 6.81 9.47
C PRO A 228 20.75 8.19 9.52
N ASN A 229 21.27 9.08 10.37
CA ASN A 229 20.77 10.44 10.59
C ASN A 229 19.32 10.50 11.12
N THR A 230 18.81 9.42 11.70
CA THR A 230 17.49 9.37 12.34
C THR A 230 17.55 8.58 13.65
N THR A 231 16.49 8.68 14.46
CA THR A 231 16.28 7.80 15.62
C THR A 231 15.56 6.50 15.26
N ASP A 232 15.22 6.31 13.98
CA ASP A 232 14.39 5.19 13.55
C ASP A 232 15.20 3.91 13.36
N GLU A 233 14.61 2.81 13.81
CA GLU A 233 15.22 1.49 13.78
C GLU A 233 14.28 0.47 13.13
N ALA A 234 14.80 -0.22 12.11
CA ALA A 234 14.15 -1.37 11.51
C ALA A 234 14.43 -2.61 12.36
N LEU A 235 13.43 -3.10 13.08
CA LEU A 235 13.61 -4.29 13.92
C LEU A 235 12.64 -5.41 13.60
N ILE A 236 11.33 -5.17 13.73
CA ILE A 236 10.29 -6.20 13.55
C ILE A 236 9.14 -5.66 12.71
N PHE A 237 8.72 -6.45 11.71
CA PHE A 237 7.54 -6.23 10.87
C PHE A 237 6.65 -7.47 10.90
N GLN A 238 5.34 -7.27 11.09
CA GLN A 238 4.39 -8.37 11.15
C GLN A 238 3.19 -8.12 10.24
N HIS A 239 2.68 -9.20 9.66
CA HIS A 239 1.38 -9.23 9.01
C HIS A 239 0.62 -10.46 9.49
N ALA A 240 -0.14 -10.28 10.58
CA ALA A 240 -0.66 -11.40 11.37
C ALA A 240 0.49 -12.28 11.88
N ASP A 241 0.54 -13.55 11.49
CA ASP A 241 1.53 -14.55 11.93
C ASP A 241 2.86 -14.44 11.17
N ASP A 242 2.84 -13.96 9.93
CA ASP A 242 4.05 -13.71 9.14
C ASP A 242 4.91 -12.64 9.83
N THR A 243 6.05 -13.06 10.38
CA THR A 243 6.97 -12.18 11.12
C THR A 243 8.30 -12.06 10.38
N THR A 244 8.76 -10.84 10.18
CA THR A 244 10.06 -10.55 9.57
C THR A 244 10.85 -9.62 10.49
N LEU A 245 12.04 -10.05 10.87
CA LEU A 245 12.97 -9.30 11.70
C LEU A 245 14.16 -8.85 10.87
N THR A 246 14.66 -7.66 11.16
CA THR A 246 15.87 -7.08 10.57
C THR A 246 16.82 -6.76 11.71
N VAL A 247 17.98 -7.41 11.76
CA VAL A 247 18.96 -7.23 12.85
C VAL A 247 20.34 -6.91 12.30
N SER A 248 21.12 -6.15 13.07
CA SER A 248 22.47 -5.72 12.70
C SER A 248 23.53 -6.81 12.84
N ASP A 249 23.30 -7.81 13.69
CA ASP A 249 24.32 -8.77 14.11
C ASP A 249 23.72 -10.14 14.49
N LYS A 250 24.59 -11.15 14.64
CA LYS A 250 24.19 -12.53 14.98
C LYS A 250 23.76 -12.70 16.44
N SER A 251 24.31 -11.92 17.38
CA SER A 251 23.97 -12.04 18.80
C SER A 251 22.51 -11.64 19.05
N SER A 252 22.03 -10.65 18.30
CA SER A 252 20.62 -10.27 18.22
C SER A 252 19.73 -11.44 17.76
N ILE A 253 20.20 -12.29 16.84
CA ILE A 253 19.45 -13.49 16.39
C ILE A 253 19.32 -14.50 17.54
N ASP A 254 20.41 -14.76 18.27
CA ASP A 254 20.39 -15.67 19.42
C ASP A 254 19.39 -15.20 20.47
N GLU A 255 19.41 -13.91 20.78
CA GLU A 255 18.53 -13.31 21.77
C GLU A 255 17.05 -13.31 21.33
N ILE A 256 16.79 -13.06 20.04
CA ILE A 256 15.45 -13.20 19.46
C ILE A 256 14.88 -14.59 19.73
N PHE A 257 15.66 -15.65 19.53
CA PHE A 257 15.17 -17.00 19.75
C PHE A 257 14.86 -17.30 21.21
N LYS A 258 15.60 -16.74 22.17
CA LYS A 258 15.25 -16.83 23.60
C LYS A 258 13.92 -16.14 23.90
N VAL A 259 13.68 -14.97 23.31
CA VAL A 259 12.39 -14.26 23.45
C VAL A 259 11.25 -15.08 22.84
N PHE A 260 11.48 -15.72 21.70
CA PHE A 260 10.50 -16.63 21.10
C PHE A 260 10.24 -17.85 21.97
N GLU A 261 11.25 -18.50 22.56
CA GLU A 261 11.05 -19.64 23.46
C GLU A 261 10.16 -19.29 24.65
N MET A 262 10.38 -18.11 25.25
CA MET A 262 9.50 -17.59 26.31
C MET A 262 8.08 -17.34 25.80
N TYR A 263 7.93 -16.78 24.59
CA TYR A 263 6.63 -16.54 23.97
C TYR A 263 5.90 -17.85 23.64
N GLU A 264 6.57 -18.86 23.10
CA GLU A 264 6.02 -20.19 22.84
C GLU A 264 5.50 -20.84 24.13
N ALA A 265 6.27 -20.77 25.21
CA ALA A 265 5.89 -21.31 26.53
C ALA A 265 4.66 -20.60 27.12
N SER A 266 4.46 -19.32 26.82
CA SER A 266 3.38 -18.51 27.41
C SER A 266 2.09 -18.51 26.58
N SER A 267 2.21 -18.41 25.26
CA SER A 267 1.09 -18.23 24.32
C SER A 267 0.56 -19.55 23.75
N GLY A 268 1.36 -20.62 23.78
CA GLY A 268 1.11 -21.86 23.05
C GLY A 268 1.52 -21.81 21.57
N ALA A 269 1.93 -20.63 21.06
CA ALA A 269 2.48 -20.48 19.71
C ALA A 269 3.71 -21.38 19.49
N LYS A 270 4.01 -21.68 18.23
CA LYS A 270 5.17 -22.49 17.87
C LYS A 270 5.76 -22.02 16.54
N ILE A 271 7.08 -21.90 16.46
CA ILE A 271 7.80 -21.60 15.23
C ILE A 271 7.85 -22.82 14.32
N ASN A 272 7.53 -22.62 13.05
CA ASN A 272 7.79 -23.58 11.99
C ASN A 272 9.21 -23.38 11.46
N ARG A 273 10.19 -24.06 12.07
CA ARG A 273 11.61 -23.91 11.71
C ARG A 273 11.90 -24.29 10.25
N GLN A 274 11.18 -25.27 9.70
CA GLN A 274 11.36 -25.74 8.31
C GLN A 274 10.92 -24.73 7.24
N LYS A 275 10.07 -23.77 7.60
CA LYS A 275 9.60 -22.70 6.70
C LYS A 275 10.15 -21.32 7.06
N SER A 276 10.86 -21.25 8.17
CA SER A 276 11.52 -20.03 8.62
C SER A 276 12.89 -19.94 7.96
N GLU A 277 13.25 -18.73 7.56
CA GLU A 277 14.37 -18.46 6.65
C GLU A 277 15.25 -17.35 7.26
N ILE A 278 16.56 -17.43 7.05
CA ILE A 278 17.50 -16.34 7.36
C ILE A 278 18.20 -15.91 6.08
N LEU A 279 18.18 -14.61 5.78
CA LEU A 279 18.93 -13.99 4.69
C LEU A 279 19.95 -13.01 5.25
N PRO A 280 21.24 -13.37 5.28
CA PRO A 280 22.30 -12.40 5.55
C PRO A 280 22.31 -11.34 4.45
N ILE A 281 22.51 -10.06 4.76
CA ILE A 281 22.53 -8.92 3.83
C ILE A 281 23.75 -8.03 4.06
N GLY A 282 24.17 -7.29 3.04
CA GLY A 282 25.39 -6.48 3.03
C GLY A 282 26.63 -7.31 3.36
N LYS A 283 27.36 -6.92 4.41
CA LYS A 283 28.53 -7.64 4.95
C LYS A 283 28.18 -8.85 5.82
N GLY A 284 26.90 -9.06 6.16
CA GLY A 284 26.45 -10.20 6.97
C GLY A 284 26.71 -11.55 6.30
N ARG A 285 27.22 -12.52 7.06
CA ARG A 285 27.55 -13.87 6.60
C ARG A 285 27.26 -14.90 7.68
N ILE A 286 26.66 -16.04 7.33
CA ILE A 286 26.50 -17.18 8.22
C ILE A 286 27.47 -18.27 7.76
N ALA A 287 28.41 -18.65 8.64
CA ALA A 287 29.39 -19.67 8.31
C ALA A 287 28.72 -21.06 8.24
N ASP A 288 29.30 -21.99 7.49
CA ASP A 288 28.70 -23.32 7.27
C ASP A 288 28.49 -24.11 8.57
N ASN A 289 29.40 -23.97 9.53
CA ASN A 289 29.29 -24.55 10.87
C ASN A 289 28.15 -23.93 11.71
N GLU A 290 27.71 -22.71 11.39
CA GLU A 290 26.62 -22.01 12.07
C GLU A 290 25.25 -22.25 11.43
N LYS A 291 25.18 -22.79 10.20
CA LYS A 291 23.91 -23.02 9.49
C LYS A 291 22.92 -23.86 10.31
N ASN A 292 23.42 -24.84 11.05
CA ASN A 292 22.60 -25.72 11.89
C ASN A 292 22.22 -25.10 13.24
N LYS A 293 22.89 -24.02 13.69
CA LYS A 293 22.66 -23.41 15.01
C LYS A 293 21.19 -23.01 15.21
N TYR A 294 20.58 -22.42 14.19
CA TYR A 294 19.20 -21.92 14.25
C TYR A 294 18.16 -22.93 13.76
N ASN A 295 18.61 -24.02 13.13
CA ASN A 295 17.76 -24.96 12.39
C ASN A 295 16.82 -24.27 11.38
N LEU A 296 17.28 -23.17 10.78
CA LEU A 296 16.56 -22.41 9.76
C LEU A 296 17.21 -22.57 8.39
N GLN A 297 16.42 -22.40 7.33
CA GLN A 297 16.98 -22.34 5.99
C GLN A 297 17.76 -21.04 5.80
N VAL A 298 19.06 -21.14 5.53
CA VAL A 298 19.88 -19.98 5.17
C VAL A 298 19.76 -19.72 3.67
N CYS A 299 19.23 -18.55 3.33
CA CYS A 299 19.07 -18.06 1.97
C CYS A 299 20.25 -17.15 1.60
N GLU A 300 20.77 -17.27 0.37
CA GLU A 300 21.91 -16.47 -0.06
C GLU A 300 21.51 -15.16 -0.74
N ASN A 301 20.50 -15.23 -1.63
CA ASN A 301 20.20 -14.15 -2.55
C ASN A 301 18.84 -13.48 -2.31
N TYR A 302 17.83 -14.24 -1.88
CA TYR A 302 16.45 -13.76 -1.79
C TYR A 302 15.62 -14.52 -0.75
N ILE A 303 14.51 -13.91 -0.34
CA ILE A 303 13.45 -14.49 0.49
C ILE A 303 12.07 -14.13 -0.06
N LEU A 304 11.08 -14.98 0.20
CA LEU A 304 9.69 -14.72 -0.18
C LEU A 304 8.95 -14.04 0.97
N LEU A 305 8.62 -12.76 0.83
CA LEU A 305 7.83 -12.00 1.81
C LEU A 305 6.46 -11.65 1.26
N LEU A 306 5.40 -12.08 1.95
CA LEU A 306 4.02 -11.69 1.65
C LEU A 306 3.65 -11.87 0.16
N GLY A 307 4.18 -12.92 -0.48
CA GLY A 307 3.95 -13.24 -1.89
C GLY A 307 4.90 -12.57 -2.91
N VAL A 308 5.97 -11.92 -2.44
CA VAL A 308 6.95 -11.20 -3.25
C VAL A 308 8.37 -11.58 -2.87
N TYR A 309 9.20 -11.92 -3.85
CA TYR A 309 10.61 -12.15 -3.66
C TYR A 309 11.36 -10.83 -3.52
N VAL A 310 12.12 -10.69 -2.43
CA VAL A 310 13.03 -9.55 -2.17
C VAL A 310 14.38 -10.10 -1.77
N GLY A 311 15.45 -9.37 -2.08
CA GLY A 311 16.80 -9.86 -1.88
C GLY A 311 17.88 -8.96 -2.45
N LYS A 312 19.12 -9.45 -2.42
CA LYS A 312 20.32 -8.76 -2.93
C LYS A 312 20.32 -8.72 -4.45
N ASP A 313 20.02 -9.87 -5.05
CA ASP A 313 19.96 -10.01 -6.50
C ASP A 313 18.59 -9.59 -7.03
N LYS A 314 18.52 -8.33 -7.48
CA LYS A 314 17.31 -7.74 -8.05
C LYS A 314 16.87 -8.48 -9.31
N THR A 315 17.80 -8.95 -10.15
CA THR A 315 17.48 -9.61 -11.42
C THR A 315 16.80 -10.96 -11.20
N VAL A 316 17.31 -11.74 -10.24
CA VAL A 316 16.71 -13.02 -9.84
C VAL A 316 15.36 -12.78 -9.18
N CYS A 317 15.25 -11.80 -8.28
CA CYS A 317 13.97 -11.45 -7.64
C CYS A 317 12.91 -11.07 -8.68
N ASP A 318 13.25 -10.21 -9.65
CA ASP A 318 12.34 -9.79 -10.71
C ASP A 318 11.90 -10.98 -11.57
N HIS A 319 12.84 -11.87 -11.94
CA HIS A 319 12.51 -13.07 -12.67
C HIS A 319 11.50 -13.94 -11.90
N LEU A 320 11.77 -14.25 -10.62
CA LEU A 320 10.89 -15.07 -9.79
C LEU A 320 9.51 -14.42 -9.54
N ASN A 321 9.48 -13.09 -9.42
CA ASN A 321 8.25 -12.34 -9.20
C ASN A 321 7.33 -12.33 -10.42
N TRP A 322 7.89 -12.30 -11.64
CA TRP A 322 7.11 -12.05 -12.85
C TRP A 322 6.96 -13.27 -13.77
N SER A 323 7.99 -14.10 -13.95
CA SER A 323 8.01 -15.17 -14.96
C SER A 323 6.83 -16.15 -14.78
N GLY A 324 6.64 -16.65 -13.56
CA GLY A 324 5.55 -17.55 -13.20
C GLY A 324 4.16 -16.92 -13.28
N LYS A 325 4.05 -15.59 -13.16
CA LYS A 325 2.77 -14.88 -13.32
C LYS A 325 2.42 -14.71 -14.80
N VAL A 326 3.41 -14.34 -15.62
CA VAL A 326 3.27 -14.20 -17.08
C VAL A 326 2.85 -15.53 -17.71
N SER A 327 3.50 -16.64 -17.36
CA SER A 327 3.17 -17.96 -17.92
C SER A 327 1.73 -18.39 -17.58
N LYS A 328 1.31 -18.20 -16.32
CA LYS A 328 -0.08 -18.47 -15.88
C LYS A 328 -1.09 -17.58 -16.60
N ILE A 329 -0.76 -16.31 -16.86
CA ILE A 329 -1.61 -15.40 -17.60
C ILE A 329 -1.75 -15.84 -19.06
N LYS A 330 -0.64 -16.13 -19.74
CA LYS A 330 -0.65 -16.63 -21.14
C LYS A 330 -1.48 -17.92 -21.26
N SER A 331 -1.26 -18.90 -20.37
CA SER A 331 -2.04 -20.14 -20.33
C SER A 331 -3.54 -19.88 -20.15
N LEU A 332 -3.89 -18.94 -19.28
CA LEU A 332 -5.28 -18.64 -19.00
C LEU A 332 -5.93 -17.81 -20.14
N LEU A 333 -5.20 -16.91 -20.80
CA LEU A 333 -5.67 -16.24 -22.02
C LEU A 333 -6.01 -17.27 -23.10
N ASN A 334 -5.12 -18.23 -23.33
CA ASN A 334 -5.35 -19.30 -24.30
C ASN A 334 -6.58 -20.14 -23.97
N MET A 335 -6.78 -20.49 -22.70
CA MET A 335 -7.99 -21.22 -22.26
C MET A 335 -9.26 -20.44 -22.50
N TRP A 336 -9.27 -19.13 -22.22
CA TRP A 336 -10.45 -18.28 -22.45
C TRP A 336 -10.66 -17.94 -23.93
N MET A 337 -9.62 -18.06 -24.75
CA MET A 337 -9.69 -17.85 -26.21
C MET A 337 -10.53 -18.94 -26.90
N GLN A 338 -10.62 -20.13 -26.30
CA GLN A 338 -11.50 -21.21 -26.78
C GLN A 338 -12.99 -20.87 -26.63
N ARG A 339 -13.34 -19.81 -25.90
CA ARG A 339 -14.71 -19.35 -25.74
C ARG A 339 -15.00 -18.29 -26.79
N GLN A 340 -16.16 -18.39 -27.45
CA GLN A 340 -16.64 -17.41 -28.43
C GLN A 340 -17.13 -16.11 -27.73
N LEU A 341 -16.17 -15.31 -27.26
CA LEU A 341 -16.44 -14.08 -26.53
C LEU A 341 -16.50 -12.87 -27.47
N THR A 342 -17.44 -11.96 -27.20
CA THR A 342 -17.45 -10.62 -27.82
C THR A 342 -16.17 -9.86 -27.44
N ILE A 343 -15.80 -8.83 -28.20
CA ILE A 343 -14.66 -7.95 -27.89
C ILE A 343 -14.79 -7.38 -26.47
N GLN A 344 -15.99 -6.89 -26.11
CA GLN A 344 -16.27 -6.39 -24.76
C GLN A 344 -16.14 -7.49 -23.70
N GLY A 345 -16.61 -8.71 -24.00
CA GLY A 345 -16.43 -9.87 -23.13
C GLY A 345 -14.95 -10.11 -22.84
N ARG A 346 -14.09 -10.08 -23.85
CA ARG A 346 -12.65 -10.28 -23.71
C ARG A 346 -11.97 -9.20 -22.88
N VAL A 347 -12.33 -7.93 -23.09
CA VAL A 347 -11.85 -6.82 -22.25
C VAL A 347 -12.31 -6.98 -20.79
N ASN A 348 -13.54 -7.45 -20.56
CA ASN A 348 -14.03 -7.73 -19.21
C ASN A 348 -13.26 -8.87 -18.55
N VAL A 349 -12.91 -9.94 -19.27
CA VAL A 349 -12.06 -11.02 -18.72
C VAL A 349 -10.67 -10.46 -18.39
N ILE A 350 -10.04 -9.68 -19.28
CA ILE A 350 -8.77 -8.96 -19.01
C ILE A 350 -8.85 -8.20 -17.70
N SER A 351 -9.85 -7.35 -17.55
CA SER A 351 -9.98 -6.45 -16.41
C SER A 351 -10.26 -7.19 -15.09
N SER A 352 -11.19 -8.14 -15.11
CA SER A 352 -11.69 -8.79 -13.89
C SER A 352 -10.80 -9.95 -13.41
N LEU A 353 -10.21 -10.71 -14.32
CA LEU A 353 -9.56 -11.99 -14.02
C LEU A 353 -8.05 -11.96 -14.20
N PHE A 354 -7.55 -11.26 -15.22
CA PHE A 354 -6.12 -11.24 -15.53
C PHE A 354 -5.41 -10.14 -14.77
N MET A 355 -5.85 -8.90 -14.97
CA MET A 355 -5.20 -7.72 -14.40
C MET A 355 -5.27 -7.71 -12.86
N SER A 356 -6.38 -8.20 -12.29
CA SER A 356 -6.53 -8.33 -10.84
C SER A 356 -5.45 -9.18 -10.15
N ARG A 357 -4.79 -10.09 -10.89
CA ARG A 357 -3.68 -10.92 -10.38
C ARG A 357 -2.33 -10.20 -10.39
N LEU A 358 -2.19 -9.13 -11.18
CA LEU A 358 -0.95 -8.37 -11.33
C LEU A 358 -0.87 -7.21 -10.33
N TRP A 359 -2.02 -6.62 -9.99
CA TRP A 359 -2.10 -5.38 -9.20
C TRP A 359 -1.32 -5.41 -7.90
N TYR A 360 -1.41 -6.49 -7.13
CA TYR A 360 -0.68 -6.57 -5.87
C TYR A 360 0.84 -6.51 -6.08
N SER A 361 1.38 -7.32 -7.00
CA SER A 361 2.81 -7.31 -7.30
C SER A 361 3.27 -6.01 -7.94
N LEU A 362 2.46 -5.44 -8.83
CA LEU A 362 2.74 -4.16 -9.45
C LEU A 362 2.75 -3.03 -8.43
N PHE A 363 1.93 -3.09 -7.38
CA PHE A 363 1.90 -2.09 -6.32
C PHE A 363 3.20 -2.03 -5.51
N VAL A 364 3.83 -3.18 -5.25
CA VAL A 364 4.97 -3.31 -4.31
C VAL A 364 6.32 -3.50 -4.98
N THR A 365 6.35 -3.95 -6.24
CA THR A 365 7.56 -4.18 -7.03
C THR A 365 7.49 -3.55 -8.40
N SER A 366 8.67 -3.22 -8.93
CA SER A 366 8.85 -2.77 -10.31
C SER A 366 8.66 -3.91 -11.29
N MET A 367 8.11 -3.59 -12.47
CA MET A 367 7.96 -4.55 -13.56
C MET A 367 9.04 -4.29 -14.60
N PRO A 368 9.83 -5.31 -15.00
CA PRO A 368 10.78 -5.17 -16.09
C PRO A 368 10.07 -4.81 -17.41
N ASP A 369 10.67 -3.96 -18.24
CA ASP A 369 10.06 -3.48 -19.48
C ASP A 369 9.73 -4.63 -20.45
N GLN A 370 10.55 -5.68 -20.48
CA GLN A 370 10.27 -6.85 -21.31
C GLN A 370 8.99 -7.56 -20.87
N VAL A 371 8.77 -7.70 -19.56
CA VAL A 371 7.55 -8.29 -18.99
C VAL A 371 6.34 -7.43 -19.34
N LEU A 372 6.46 -6.11 -19.24
CA LEU A 372 5.39 -5.17 -19.61
C LEU A 372 5.00 -5.32 -21.08
N ARG A 373 5.98 -5.36 -21.99
CA ARG A 373 5.76 -5.58 -23.43
C ARG A 373 5.07 -6.91 -23.69
N ASP A 374 5.56 -7.99 -23.08
CA ASP A 374 5.00 -9.33 -23.21
C ASP A 374 3.52 -9.39 -22.81
N ILE A 375 3.16 -8.77 -21.68
CA ILE A 375 1.77 -8.76 -21.20
C ILE A 375 0.90 -7.85 -22.06
N LYS A 376 1.40 -6.66 -22.43
CA LYS A 376 0.67 -5.73 -23.33
C LYS A 376 0.34 -6.42 -24.65
N THR A 377 1.31 -7.05 -25.29
CA THR A 377 1.12 -7.80 -26.54
C THR A 377 0.10 -8.92 -26.37
N ALA A 378 0.24 -9.76 -25.34
CA ALA A 378 -0.71 -10.86 -25.08
C ALA A 378 -2.15 -10.37 -24.85
N CYS A 379 -2.33 -9.25 -24.15
CA CYS A 379 -3.66 -8.67 -23.94
C CYS A 379 -4.27 -8.16 -25.25
N VAL A 380 -3.51 -7.44 -26.06
CA VAL A 380 -4.00 -6.90 -27.34
C VAL A 380 -4.32 -8.02 -28.31
N SER A 381 -3.46 -9.03 -28.44
CA SER A 381 -3.74 -10.20 -29.28
C SER A 381 -5.00 -10.93 -28.83
N PHE A 382 -5.22 -11.08 -27.50
CA PHE A 382 -6.44 -11.67 -26.98
C PHE A 382 -7.69 -10.84 -27.34
N VAL A 383 -7.64 -9.51 -27.23
CA VAL A 383 -8.75 -8.61 -27.62
C VAL A 383 -9.14 -8.77 -29.10
N TRP A 384 -8.17 -9.09 -29.97
CA TRP A 384 -8.39 -9.26 -31.42
C TRP A 384 -8.47 -10.72 -31.89
N ASN A 385 -8.48 -11.69 -30.97
CA ASN A 385 -8.59 -13.12 -31.26
C ASN A 385 -7.40 -13.63 -32.10
N ASN A 386 -6.22 -13.09 -31.83
CA ASN A 386 -5.02 -13.25 -32.66
C ASN A 386 -5.21 -12.83 -34.14
N GLY A 387 -6.24 -12.04 -34.44
CA GLY A 387 -6.46 -11.41 -35.73
C GLY A 387 -5.79 -10.04 -35.85
N ALA A 388 -6.09 -9.34 -36.95
CA ALA A 388 -5.54 -8.02 -37.22
C ALA A 388 -5.98 -6.97 -36.17
N HIS A 389 -5.04 -6.14 -35.74
CA HIS A 389 -5.31 -5.05 -34.80
C HIS A 389 -5.97 -3.88 -35.54
N LEU A 390 -7.30 -3.78 -35.46
CA LEU A 390 -8.09 -2.79 -36.23
C LEU A 390 -8.00 -1.36 -35.67
N VAL A 391 -7.65 -1.23 -34.39
CA VAL A 391 -7.66 0.05 -33.66
C VAL A 391 -6.34 0.23 -32.90
N LYS A 392 -5.83 1.47 -32.86
CA LYS A 392 -4.63 1.82 -32.08
C LYS A 392 -4.85 1.57 -30.59
N TYR A 393 -3.79 1.15 -29.89
CA TYR A 393 -3.83 0.87 -28.45
C TYR A 393 -4.38 2.06 -27.63
N ASN A 394 -3.92 3.27 -27.93
CA ASN A 394 -4.34 4.50 -27.24
C ASN A 394 -5.83 4.82 -27.38
N THR A 395 -6.50 4.29 -28.40
CA THR A 395 -7.95 4.41 -28.55
C THR A 395 -8.68 3.28 -27.81
N ILE A 396 -8.09 2.08 -27.73
CA ILE A 396 -8.66 0.91 -27.01
C ILE A 396 -8.74 1.17 -25.50
N ILE A 397 -7.73 1.85 -24.92
CA ILE A 397 -7.68 2.16 -23.49
C ILE A 397 -8.65 3.28 -23.06
N ASP A 398 -9.16 4.08 -24.00
CA ASP A 398 -10.04 5.22 -23.73
C ASP A 398 -11.40 4.74 -23.16
N GLN A 399 -12.12 5.66 -22.53
CA GLN A 399 -13.44 5.40 -21.96
C GLN A 399 -14.47 5.07 -23.05
N LYS A 400 -15.47 4.27 -22.68
CA LYS A 400 -16.56 3.89 -23.57
C LYS A 400 -17.33 5.08 -24.12
N CYS A 401 -17.48 6.15 -23.33
CA CYS A 401 -18.13 7.39 -23.76
C CYS A 401 -17.38 8.11 -24.90
N ASN A 402 -16.08 7.86 -25.05
CA ASN A 402 -15.22 8.46 -26.07
C ASN A 402 -14.99 7.51 -27.27
N GLY A 403 -15.69 6.36 -27.29
CA GLY A 403 -15.52 5.34 -28.34
C GLY A 403 -14.40 4.33 -28.08
N GLY A 404 -13.79 4.34 -26.89
CA GLY A 404 -12.81 3.34 -26.47
C GLY A 404 -13.43 2.08 -25.87
N LEU A 405 -12.59 1.06 -25.60
CA LEU A 405 -13.03 -0.21 -25.01
C LEU A 405 -12.80 -0.30 -23.50
N GLN A 406 -12.14 0.70 -22.90
CA GLN A 406 -11.75 0.74 -21.50
C GLN A 406 -10.82 -0.42 -21.10
N LEU A 407 -9.89 -0.78 -21.99
CA LEU A 407 -8.85 -1.76 -21.66
C LEU A 407 -7.91 -1.17 -20.59
N PRO A 408 -7.59 -1.90 -19.50
CA PRO A 408 -6.65 -1.40 -18.50
C PRO A 408 -5.24 -1.25 -19.08
N ASP A 409 -4.67 -0.04 -18.96
CA ASP A 409 -3.26 0.20 -19.24
C ASP A 409 -2.42 -0.07 -17.98
N ILE A 410 -1.47 -0.99 -18.11
CA ILE A 410 -0.66 -1.47 -16.98
C ILE A 410 0.28 -0.37 -16.48
N GLU A 411 0.83 0.41 -17.40
CA GLU A 411 1.84 1.43 -17.11
C GLU A 411 1.23 2.63 -16.37
N SER A 412 0.10 3.16 -16.87
CA SER A 412 -0.68 4.17 -16.15
C SER A 412 -1.12 3.66 -14.77
N LYS A 413 -1.44 2.37 -14.66
CA LYS A 413 -1.82 1.77 -13.36
C LYS A 413 -0.63 1.68 -12.40
N MET A 414 0.55 1.33 -12.91
CA MET A 414 1.81 1.32 -12.16
C MET A 414 2.11 2.72 -11.63
N TYR A 415 2.11 3.75 -12.48
CA TYR A 415 2.36 5.13 -12.04
C TYR A 415 1.31 5.60 -11.02
N ALA A 416 0.02 5.30 -11.22
CA ALA A 416 -1.02 5.61 -10.23
C ALA A 416 -0.78 4.93 -8.87
N PHE A 417 -0.22 3.72 -8.87
CA PHE A 417 0.19 3.03 -7.63
C PHE A 417 1.37 3.72 -6.95
N ARG A 418 2.38 4.14 -7.71
CA ARG A 418 3.53 4.88 -7.17
C ARG A 418 3.14 6.24 -6.62
N LEU A 419 2.29 6.97 -7.33
CA LEU A 419 1.73 8.23 -6.86
C LEU A 419 0.92 8.07 -5.58
N LYS A 420 0.27 6.92 -5.36
CA LYS A 420 -0.37 6.66 -4.06
C LYS A 420 0.65 6.44 -2.94
N PHE A 421 1.82 5.88 -3.26
CA PHE A 421 2.95 5.80 -2.32
C PHE A 421 3.45 7.20 -1.95
N LEU A 422 3.53 8.10 -2.94
CA LEU A 422 3.89 9.50 -2.75
C LEU A 422 2.86 10.27 -1.90
N ALA A 423 1.57 10.07 -2.18
CA ALA A 423 0.49 10.64 -1.38
C ALA A 423 0.60 10.21 0.09
N ARG A 424 0.99 8.95 0.34
CA ARG A 424 1.27 8.46 1.70
C ARG A 424 2.52 9.09 2.30
N PHE A 425 3.56 9.33 1.51
CA PHE A 425 4.77 10.02 1.97
C PHE A 425 4.44 11.41 2.53
N LEU A 426 3.60 12.16 1.83
CA LEU A 426 3.16 13.51 2.20
C LEU A 426 2.19 13.56 3.39
N ASP A 427 1.41 12.50 3.61
CA ASP A 427 0.51 12.45 4.76
C ASP A 427 1.31 12.36 6.09
N LYS A 428 1.37 13.48 6.82
CA LYS A 428 2.07 13.58 8.11
C LYS A 428 1.52 12.65 9.19
N ASN A 429 0.25 12.26 9.10
CA ASN A 429 -0.37 11.33 10.04
C ASN A 429 -0.05 9.86 9.71
N TYR A 430 0.45 9.60 8.50
CA TYR A 430 0.84 8.27 8.07
C TYR A 430 2.27 7.94 8.52
N LYS A 431 2.38 7.34 9.70
CA LYS A 431 3.67 6.94 10.26
C LYS A 431 4.07 5.55 9.76
N VAL A 432 5.25 5.47 9.16
CA VAL A 432 5.81 4.24 8.60
C VAL A 432 7.31 4.41 8.34
N LEU A 433 8.08 3.36 8.60
CA LEU A 433 9.54 3.38 8.56
C LEU A 433 10.14 3.72 7.18
N TRP A 434 9.58 3.20 6.09
CA TRP A 434 10.13 3.42 4.75
C TRP A 434 10.20 4.91 4.38
N LYS A 435 9.41 5.79 5.00
CA LYS A 435 9.54 7.25 4.78
C LYS A 435 10.91 7.75 5.21
N SER A 436 11.41 7.30 6.36
CA SER A 436 12.71 7.68 6.89
C SER A 436 13.83 7.10 6.04
N THR A 437 13.70 5.84 5.61
CA THR A 437 14.66 5.22 4.69
C THR A 437 14.67 5.93 3.33
N PHE A 438 13.50 6.31 2.81
CA PHE A 438 13.39 7.08 1.58
C PHE A 438 14.03 8.46 1.72
N LYS A 439 13.78 9.20 2.81
CA LYS A 439 14.46 10.47 3.09
C LYS A 439 15.97 10.32 3.11
N TYR A 440 16.48 9.26 3.75
CA TYR A 440 17.91 8.95 3.77
C TYR A 440 18.51 8.70 2.38
N PHE A 441 17.80 7.93 1.54
CA PHE A 441 18.24 7.72 0.16
C PHE A 441 18.38 9.01 -0.62
N ILE A 442 17.44 9.92 -0.42
CA ILE A 442 17.40 11.20 -1.11
C ILE A 442 18.46 12.14 -0.57
N SER A 443 18.67 12.16 0.75
CA SER A 443 19.73 12.96 1.34
C SER A 443 21.11 12.54 0.86
N LYS A 444 21.32 11.24 0.61
CA LYS A 444 22.57 10.74 0.01
C LYS A 444 22.76 11.19 -1.45
N ILE A 445 21.67 11.40 -2.19
CA ILE A 445 21.72 11.84 -3.60
C ILE A 445 21.96 13.33 -3.71
N LEU A 446 21.21 14.12 -2.94
CA LEU A 446 21.17 15.58 -3.05
C LEU A 446 22.09 16.27 -2.03
N ASN A 447 22.78 15.49 -1.19
CA ASN A 447 23.60 15.97 -0.07
C ASN A 447 22.83 16.90 0.90
N MET A 448 21.53 16.64 1.09
CA MET A 448 20.63 17.51 1.84
C MET A 448 19.49 16.78 2.53
N ASN A 449 19.05 17.31 3.68
CA ASN A 449 17.86 16.81 4.37
C ASN A 449 16.59 17.46 3.80
N LEU A 450 16.09 16.89 2.70
CA LEU A 450 14.83 17.33 2.08
C LEU A 450 13.64 16.58 2.66
N SER A 451 12.53 17.28 2.86
CA SER A 451 11.27 16.76 3.37
C SER A 451 10.23 16.63 2.23
N GLU A 452 9.25 17.52 2.16
CA GLU A 452 8.26 17.60 1.07
C GLU A 452 8.86 18.24 -0.19
N GLU A 453 9.96 18.99 -0.04
CA GLU A 453 10.61 19.78 -1.09
C GLU A 453 11.16 18.90 -2.23
N ILE A 454 11.34 17.61 -1.96
CA ILE A 454 11.78 16.60 -2.93
C ILE A 454 10.90 16.52 -4.18
N LEU A 455 9.62 16.87 -4.05
CA LEU A 455 8.67 16.83 -5.16
C LEU A 455 8.99 17.86 -6.25
N PHE A 456 9.72 18.90 -5.89
CA PHE A 456 10.06 20.02 -6.76
C PHE A 456 11.44 19.84 -7.39
N ILE A 457 12.05 18.69 -7.18
CA ILE A 457 13.35 18.35 -7.72
C ILE A 457 13.13 17.25 -8.75
N SER A 458 13.50 17.54 -10.00
CA SER A 458 13.66 16.49 -11.00
C SER A 458 14.87 15.67 -10.59
N LEU A 459 14.66 14.38 -10.32
CA LEU A 459 15.78 13.50 -10.00
C LEU A 459 16.57 13.16 -11.27
N PRO A 460 17.91 13.09 -11.19
CA PRO A 460 18.72 12.61 -12.30
C PRO A 460 18.27 11.21 -12.78
N GLU A 461 18.31 10.93 -14.08
CA GLU A 461 17.81 9.67 -14.63
C GLU A 461 18.62 8.43 -14.17
N ASN A 462 19.89 8.61 -13.79
CA ASN A 462 20.85 7.54 -13.50
C ASN A 462 21.14 7.29 -12.00
N LEU A 463 20.10 7.26 -11.16
CA LEU A 463 20.28 7.01 -9.73
C LEU A 463 20.48 5.52 -9.41
N LYS A 464 21.71 5.09 -9.14
CA LYS A 464 21.98 3.68 -8.76
C LYS A 464 21.57 3.36 -7.32
N CYS A 465 21.55 4.34 -6.43
CA CYS A 465 21.41 4.14 -4.98
C CYS A 465 19.97 4.00 -4.48
N ILE A 466 18.95 4.03 -5.33
CA ILE A 466 17.54 3.97 -4.89
C ILE A 466 16.76 2.82 -5.52
N PRO A 467 15.80 2.23 -4.78
CA PRO A 467 14.85 1.26 -5.33
C PRO A 467 14.12 1.79 -6.58
N ASN A 468 13.92 0.91 -7.57
CA ASN A 468 13.26 1.28 -8.84
C ASN A 468 11.81 1.77 -8.66
N VAL A 469 11.13 1.30 -7.61
CA VAL A 469 9.78 1.77 -7.24
C VAL A 469 9.76 3.29 -7.00
N TYR A 470 10.81 3.84 -6.40
CA TYR A 470 10.92 5.30 -6.22
C TYR A 470 11.21 6.01 -7.52
N LYS A 471 12.05 5.47 -8.40
CA LYS A 471 12.28 6.05 -9.74
C LYS A 471 10.98 6.15 -10.54
N GLU A 472 10.18 5.09 -10.53
CA GLU A 472 8.86 5.07 -11.17
C GLU A 472 7.89 6.06 -10.52
N MET A 473 8.03 6.32 -9.21
CA MET A 473 7.26 7.34 -8.51
C MET A 473 7.55 8.74 -9.03
N PHE A 474 8.82 9.10 -9.20
CA PHE A 474 9.20 10.39 -9.79
C PHE A 474 8.74 10.51 -11.23
N LYS A 475 8.98 9.49 -12.06
CA LYS A 475 8.47 9.46 -13.45
C LYS A 475 6.96 9.65 -13.52
N GLY A 476 6.21 8.97 -12.63
CA GLY A 476 4.77 9.12 -12.54
C GLY A 476 4.34 10.52 -12.12
N PHE A 477 5.11 11.17 -11.23
CA PHE A 477 4.86 12.53 -10.78
C PHE A 477 5.18 13.57 -11.85
N ASP A 478 6.28 13.40 -12.60
CA ASP A 478 6.63 14.24 -13.74
C ASP A 478 5.50 14.25 -14.79
N LEU A 479 4.88 13.10 -15.05
CA LEU A 479 3.74 12.99 -15.97
C LEU A 479 2.48 13.75 -15.49
N LEU A 480 2.34 14.00 -14.19
CA LEU A 480 1.23 14.76 -13.60
C LEU A 480 1.59 16.21 -13.27
N ARG A 481 2.83 16.65 -13.51
CA ARG A 481 3.30 17.97 -13.08
C ARG A 481 2.42 19.12 -13.62
N ASP A 482 1.94 19.00 -14.86
CA ASP A 482 1.05 19.99 -15.47
C ASP A 482 -0.37 20.04 -14.86
N ASP A 483 -0.81 19.00 -14.14
CA ASP A 483 -2.13 18.95 -13.50
C ASP A 483 -2.09 19.36 -12.03
N ILE A 484 -0.89 19.67 -11.52
CA ILE A 484 -0.67 20.08 -10.14
C ILE A 484 -0.85 21.59 -10.03
N GLU A 485 -1.79 21.99 -9.20
CA GLU A 485 -1.93 23.37 -8.78
C GLU A 485 -1.34 23.58 -7.40
N PHE A 486 -0.50 24.59 -7.30
CA PHE A 486 0.03 25.10 -6.06
C PHE A 486 -0.99 26.05 -5.44
N ASP A 487 -1.19 25.96 -4.13
CA ASP A 487 -1.94 26.97 -3.40
C ASP A 487 -1.20 28.31 -3.47
N LEU A 488 -1.74 29.23 -4.28
CA LEU A 488 -1.19 30.58 -4.53
C LEU A 488 -1.66 31.62 -3.51
N SER A 489 -2.30 31.21 -2.40
CA SER A 489 -2.66 32.16 -1.35
C SER A 489 -1.42 32.94 -0.88
N THR A 490 -1.62 34.25 -0.64
CA THR A 490 -0.57 35.18 -0.18
C THR A 490 0.13 34.71 1.10
N GLU A 491 -0.57 33.86 1.85
CA GLU A 491 -0.15 33.21 3.07
C GLU A 491 0.90 32.10 2.91
N ASN A 492 1.11 31.58 1.69
CA ASN A 492 1.98 30.43 1.41
C ASN A 492 3.14 30.75 0.46
N VAL A 493 3.36 32.04 0.12
CA VAL A 493 4.39 32.47 -0.86
C VAL A 493 5.81 32.01 -0.47
N TYR A 494 6.17 32.13 0.80
CA TYR A 494 7.51 31.76 1.29
C TYR A 494 7.81 30.27 1.23
N ASP A 495 6.78 29.42 1.32
CA ASP A 495 6.91 27.97 1.24
C ASP A 495 6.81 27.45 -0.21
N GLN A 496 6.58 28.33 -1.19
CA GLN A 496 6.56 27.93 -2.59
C GLN A 496 7.93 27.43 -3.04
N PRO A 497 7.98 26.36 -3.86
CA PRO A 497 9.23 25.90 -4.44
C PRO A 497 9.75 26.87 -5.50
N LEU A 498 11.06 27.05 -5.54
CA LEU A 498 11.76 27.85 -6.55
C LEU A 498 11.93 27.09 -7.86
N PHE A 499 12.16 25.78 -7.78
CA PHE A 499 12.44 24.91 -8.93
C PHE A 499 11.23 24.05 -9.27
N CYS A 500 11.12 23.65 -10.55
CA CYS A 500 9.98 22.88 -11.07
C CYS A 500 8.59 23.49 -10.78
N ASN A 501 8.50 24.79 -10.47
CA ASN A 501 7.25 25.48 -10.21
C ASN A 501 6.68 26.07 -11.52
N PRO A 502 5.46 25.73 -11.95
CA PRO A 502 4.86 26.27 -13.17
C PRO A 502 4.66 27.79 -13.13
N ASN A 503 4.69 28.42 -11.96
CA ASN A 503 4.62 29.87 -11.80
C ASN A 503 6.00 30.55 -11.88
N VAL A 504 7.10 29.80 -11.88
CA VAL A 504 8.47 30.31 -11.95
C VAL A 504 9.12 29.80 -13.25
N LEU A 505 8.96 30.58 -14.32
CA LEU A 505 9.34 30.19 -15.67
C LEU A 505 10.46 31.07 -16.22
N PHE A 506 11.50 30.45 -16.75
CA PHE A 506 12.54 31.08 -17.55
C PHE A 506 12.43 30.58 -18.99
N ASP A 507 12.27 31.50 -19.96
CA ASP A 507 12.01 31.17 -21.38
C ASP A 507 10.87 30.14 -21.59
N GLY A 508 9.81 30.24 -20.78
CA GLY A 508 8.65 29.35 -20.84
C GLY A 508 8.91 27.93 -20.31
N LYS A 509 10.03 27.68 -19.65
CA LYS A 509 10.37 26.40 -19.00
C LYS A 509 10.61 26.61 -17.51
N THR A 510 10.33 25.57 -16.73
CA THR A 510 10.66 25.57 -15.30
C THR A 510 12.17 25.56 -15.10
N VAL A 511 12.64 26.26 -14.06
CA VAL A 511 14.07 26.35 -13.73
C VAL A 511 14.48 25.17 -12.86
N ILE A 512 15.68 24.62 -13.10
CA ILE A 512 16.31 23.59 -12.26
C ILE A 512 17.82 23.84 -12.22
N TRP A 513 18.37 24.16 -11.05
CA TRP A 513 19.80 24.35 -10.84
C TRP A 513 20.29 23.51 -9.66
N TYR A 514 21.01 22.43 -9.93
CA TYR A 514 21.41 21.45 -8.91
C TYR A 514 22.40 22.01 -7.88
N ASP A 515 23.21 22.98 -8.25
CA ASP A 515 24.12 23.66 -7.33
C ASP A 515 23.38 24.52 -6.31
N PHE A 516 22.31 25.22 -6.72
CA PHE A 516 21.41 25.92 -5.80
C PHE A 516 20.66 24.95 -4.91
N ILE A 517 20.13 23.87 -5.50
CA ILE A 517 19.44 22.81 -4.76
C ILE A 517 20.39 22.30 -3.69
N ASN A 518 21.54 21.72 -4.06
CA ASN A 518 22.54 21.16 -3.13
C ASN A 518 22.98 22.14 -2.03
N ALA A 519 22.94 23.45 -2.29
CA ALA A 519 23.30 24.49 -1.34
C ALA A 519 22.24 24.77 -0.25
N GLY A 520 21.07 24.12 -0.27
CA GLY A 520 19.99 24.46 0.65
C GLY A 520 18.85 25.26 0.04
N ILE A 521 19.03 25.78 -1.18
CA ILE A 521 18.14 26.80 -1.74
C ILE A 521 17.08 26.10 -2.58
N VAL A 522 15.88 25.88 -2.04
CA VAL A 522 14.81 25.13 -2.71
C VAL A 522 13.45 25.84 -2.70
N GLN A 523 13.22 26.72 -1.74
CA GLN A 523 11.99 27.47 -1.51
C GLN A 523 12.24 28.98 -1.53
N VAL A 524 11.17 29.75 -1.74
CA VAL A 524 11.23 31.23 -1.76
C VAL A 524 11.81 31.79 -0.46
N LYS A 525 11.52 31.19 0.70
CA LYS A 525 12.09 31.62 1.98
C LYS A 525 13.62 31.54 2.06
N ASP A 526 14.24 30.61 1.32
CA ASP A 526 15.69 30.36 1.38
C ASP A 526 16.50 31.48 0.72
N ILE A 527 15.85 32.31 -0.11
CA ILE A 527 16.45 33.47 -0.76
C ILE A 527 16.03 34.81 -0.14
N CYS A 528 15.31 34.79 0.99
CA CYS A 528 14.73 35.99 1.62
C CYS A 528 15.13 36.12 3.09
N TYR A 529 15.26 37.33 3.61
CA TYR A 529 15.59 37.59 5.02
C TYR A 529 14.47 37.20 6.00
N GLU A 530 14.81 36.51 7.09
CA GLU A 530 13.81 36.08 8.09
C GLU A 530 13.04 37.23 8.74
N VAL A 531 13.73 38.31 9.09
CA VAL A 531 13.18 39.42 9.87
C VAL A 531 13.06 40.70 9.04
N ILE A 532 13.97 40.91 8.10
CA ILE A 532 14.07 42.13 7.28
C ILE A 532 13.30 41.93 5.97
N GLU A 533 12.78 43.01 5.41
CA GLU A 533 12.13 43.02 4.10
C GLU A 533 13.12 42.67 2.97
N GLY A 534 12.67 41.85 2.03
CA GLY A 534 13.40 41.60 0.77
C GLY A 534 14.28 40.35 0.72
N PHE A 535 15.08 40.31 -0.36
CA PHE A 535 15.94 39.19 -0.75
C PHE A 535 17.31 39.25 -0.07
N LEU A 536 17.93 38.07 0.08
CA LEU A 536 19.33 37.96 0.51
C LEU A 536 20.28 38.64 -0.50
N PRO A 537 21.43 39.14 -0.04
CA PRO A 537 22.43 39.74 -0.92
C PRO A 537 23.10 38.66 -1.77
N GLU A 538 23.55 39.04 -2.97
CA GLU A 538 24.12 38.11 -3.95
C GLU A 538 25.29 37.30 -3.38
N MET A 539 26.15 37.95 -2.58
CA MET A 539 27.30 37.30 -1.95
C MET A 539 26.90 36.22 -0.94
N ALA A 540 25.77 36.36 -0.24
CA ALA A 540 25.31 35.33 0.68
C ALA A 540 24.92 34.05 -0.08
N ILE A 541 24.28 34.19 -1.25
CA ILE A 541 23.93 33.06 -2.12
C ILE A 541 25.18 32.40 -2.70
N VAL A 542 26.17 33.21 -3.10
CA VAL A 542 27.47 32.72 -3.59
C VAL A 542 28.19 31.90 -2.52
N GLU A 543 28.25 32.40 -1.28
CA GLU A 543 28.86 31.69 -0.15
C GLU A 543 28.14 30.37 0.15
N MET A 544 26.80 30.36 0.18
CA MET A 544 26.00 29.14 0.36
C MET A 544 26.35 28.07 -0.68
N ILE A 545 26.47 28.46 -1.95
CA ILE A 545 26.73 27.53 -3.06
C ILE A 545 28.19 27.07 -3.08
N GLN A 546 29.15 27.97 -2.85
CA GLN A 546 30.57 27.64 -2.82
C GLN A 546 30.93 26.69 -1.66
N ASN A 547 30.20 26.75 -0.54
CA ASN A 547 30.39 25.82 0.58
C ASN A 547 30.05 24.36 0.23
N VAL A 548 29.23 24.12 -0.80
CA VAL A 548 28.79 22.77 -1.19
C VAL A 548 29.39 22.33 -2.52
N THR A 549 29.78 23.27 -3.39
CA THR A 549 30.32 22.98 -4.73
C THR A 549 31.67 23.65 -4.94
N ASN A 550 32.73 22.85 -4.94
CA ASN A 550 34.02 23.28 -5.47
C ASN A 550 33.87 23.39 -7.00
N HIS A 551 34.17 24.56 -7.59
CA HIS A 551 34.25 24.86 -9.04
C HIS A 551 33.12 25.64 -9.73
N CYS A 552 32.25 26.39 -9.03
CA CYS A 552 31.33 27.30 -9.71
C CYS A 552 31.87 28.74 -9.84
N ASP A 553 31.81 29.29 -11.06
CA ASP A 553 32.12 30.70 -11.34
C ASP A 553 31.12 31.65 -10.65
N ILE A 554 31.64 32.64 -9.93
CA ILE A 554 30.85 33.60 -9.15
C ILE A 554 29.90 34.38 -10.06
N ASN A 555 30.38 34.81 -11.23
CA ASN A 555 29.56 35.59 -12.16
C ASN A 555 28.37 34.78 -12.69
N SER A 556 28.57 33.49 -12.95
CA SER A 556 27.51 32.56 -13.34
C SER A 556 26.45 32.37 -12.24
N ILE A 557 26.85 32.27 -10.96
CA ILE A 557 25.93 32.17 -9.82
C ILE A 557 25.11 33.45 -9.69
N VAL A 558 25.76 34.61 -9.67
CA VAL A 558 25.12 35.92 -9.55
C VAL A 558 24.11 36.15 -10.68
N LYS A 559 24.50 35.83 -11.92
CA LYS A 559 23.61 35.94 -13.08
C LYS A 559 22.35 35.08 -12.89
N ARG A 560 22.51 33.83 -12.48
CA ARG A 560 21.38 32.93 -12.22
C ARG A 560 20.49 33.41 -11.07
N TYR A 561 21.07 33.87 -9.98
CA TYR A 561 20.31 34.44 -8.87
C TYR A 561 19.48 35.67 -9.29
N ASN A 562 20.07 36.56 -10.08
CA ASN A 562 19.37 37.72 -10.63
C ASN A 562 18.25 37.31 -11.59
N THR A 563 18.48 36.32 -12.45
CA THR A 563 17.42 35.74 -13.28
C THR A 563 16.27 35.23 -12.40
N LEU A 564 16.58 34.54 -11.30
CA LEU A 564 15.58 33.95 -10.41
C LEU A 564 14.67 35.01 -9.78
N LYS A 565 15.23 36.14 -9.31
CA LYS A 565 14.45 37.28 -8.82
C LYS A 565 13.49 37.86 -9.88
N VAL A 566 13.88 37.84 -11.15
CA VAL A 566 13.09 38.39 -12.27
C VAL A 566 11.95 37.46 -12.67
N VAL A 567 12.14 36.13 -12.59
CA VAL A 567 11.11 35.15 -13.01
C VAL A 567 10.06 34.86 -11.94
N LEU A 568 10.23 35.35 -10.71
CA LEU A 568 9.21 35.25 -9.67
C LEU A 568 7.96 36.06 -10.03
N PRO A 569 6.74 35.57 -9.75
CA PRO A 569 5.52 36.33 -9.93
C PRO A 569 5.57 37.70 -9.22
N LYS A 570 5.04 38.75 -9.86
CA LYS A 570 5.05 40.11 -9.30
C LYS A 570 4.34 40.20 -7.94
N GLU A 571 3.25 39.46 -7.78
CA GLU A 571 2.51 39.40 -6.52
C GLU A 571 3.39 38.85 -5.39
N TRP A 572 4.29 37.90 -5.70
CA TRP A 572 5.20 37.32 -4.71
C TRP A 572 6.30 38.30 -4.34
N THR A 573 6.88 39.00 -5.32
CA THR A 573 7.92 40.00 -5.05
C THR A 573 7.39 41.14 -4.19
N GLU A 574 6.15 41.59 -4.40
CA GLU A 574 5.49 42.57 -3.53
C GLU A 574 5.31 42.10 -2.09
N ILE A 575 4.94 40.83 -1.89
CA ILE A 575 4.80 40.22 -0.56
C ILE A 575 6.16 40.11 0.14
N ILE A 576 7.19 39.69 -0.59
CA ILE A 576 8.57 39.56 -0.10
C ILE A 576 9.13 40.91 0.32
N HIS A 577 8.91 41.95 -0.49
CA HIS A 577 9.36 43.32 -0.19
C HIS A 577 8.61 43.97 0.96
N LYS A 578 7.41 43.53 1.29
CA LYS A 578 6.61 44.04 2.43
C LYS A 578 6.64 43.10 3.65
N ASN A 579 7.43 42.03 3.58
CA ASN A 579 7.53 40.94 4.56
C ASN A 579 6.18 40.43 5.13
N ILE A 580 5.15 40.36 4.28
CA ILE A 580 3.77 40.09 4.72
C ILE A 580 3.60 38.58 4.97
N HIS A 581 3.04 38.19 6.12
CA HIS A 581 2.73 36.80 6.48
C HIS A 581 3.92 35.85 6.68
N ARG A 582 5.17 36.34 6.76
CA ARG A 582 6.32 35.53 7.20
C ARG A 582 6.23 35.27 8.71
N ARG A 583 5.44 34.27 9.12
CA ARG A 583 5.42 33.75 10.50
C ARG A 583 6.21 32.43 10.56
N ASN A 584 6.89 32.17 11.68
CA ASN A 584 7.71 30.98 11.97
C ASN A 584 6.98 29.62 11.99
N VAL A 585 5.83 29.51 11.32
CA VAL A 585 5.10 28.24 11.20
C VAL A 585 5.49 27.63 9.87
N SER A 586 6.25 26.54 9.90
CA SER A 586 6.47 25.71 8.71
C SER A 586 5.13 25.16 8.23
N ARG A 587 4.57 25.76 7.18
CA ARG A 587 3.34 25.29 6.57
C ARG A 587 3.70 24.19 5.56
N SER A 588 2.95 23.08 5.59
CA SER A 588 3.07 22.05 4.54
C SER A 588 2.65 22.65 3.21
N ILE A 589 3.31 22.21 2.15
CA ILE A 589 2.93 22.63 0.81
C ILE A 589 1.66 21.88 0.44
N ASN A 590 0.55 22.59 0.33
CA ASN A 590 -0.70 22.02 -0.15
C ASN A 590 -0.60 21.80 -1.65
N ILE A 591 -0.39 20.54 -2.04
CA ILE A 591 -0.36 20.11 -3.43
C ILE A 591 -1.76 19.69 -3.82
N ASN A 592 -2.37 20.43 -4.75
CA ASN A 592 -3.68 20.10 -5.26
C ASN A 592 -3.58 19.53 -6.68
N VAL A 593 -4.53 18.68 -7.03
CA VAL A 593 -4.69 18.13 -8.37
C VAL A 593 -6.05 18.52 -8.90
N ILE A 594 -6.10 19.00 -10.14
CA ILE A 594 -7.36 19.21 -10.85
C ILE A 594 -7.79 17.88 -11.47
N PHE A 595 -8.97 17.40 -11.07
CA PHE A 595 -9.62 16.28 -11.77
C PHE A 595 -11.08 16.62 -12.06
N LYS A 596 -11.44 16.67 -13.36
CA LYS A 596 -12.79 17.02 -13.83
C LYS A 596 -13.30 18.32 -13.20
N ASP A 597 -12.51 19.38 -13.29
CA ASP A 597 -12.82 20.73 -12.77
C ASP A 597 -13.01 20.79 -11.24
N LYS A 598 -12.59 19.74 -10.51
CA LYS A 598 -12.57 19.72 -9.04
C LYS A 598 -11.13 19.71 -8.53
N LEU A 599 -10.81 20.71 -7.72
CA LEU A 599 -9.57 20.78 -6.95
C LEU A 599 -9.64 19.78 -5.79
N SER A 600 -8.67 18.88 -5.70
CA SER A 600 -8.55 17.91 -4.60
C SER A 600 -7.11 17.83 -4.11
N GLU A 601 -6.92 17.71 -2.80
CA GLU A 601 -5.59 17.53 -2.20
C GLU A 601 -4.97 16.21 -2.69
N PHE A 602 -3.70 16.27 -3.14
CA PHE A 602 -2.98 15.12 -3.72
C PHE A 602 -2.92 13.91 -2.77
N SER A 603 -2.77 14.16 -1.46
CA SER A 603 -2.74 13.12 -0.42
C SER A 603 -4.05 12.30 -0.38
N MET A 604 -5.17 12.96 -0.65
CA MET A 604 -6.53 12.42 -0.60
C MET A 604 -6.95 11.72 -1.90
N CYS A 605 -6.27 11.98 -3.02
CA CYS A 605 -6.57 11.38 -4.31
C CYS A 605 -6.58 9.84 -4.25
N SER A 606 -7.62 9.23 -4.82
CA SER A 606 -7.72 7.79 -4.96
C SER A 606 -6.85 7.29 -6.12
N THR A 607 -6.40 6.04 -6.04
CA THR A 607 -5.67 5.40 -7.15
C THR A 607 -6.49 5.35 -8.44
N LYS A 608 -7.83 5.41 -8.35
CA LYS A 608 -8.70 5.44 -9.53
C LYS A 608 -8.65 6.80 -10.22
N GLU A 609 -8.68 7.90 -9.46
CA GLU A 609 -8.57 9.26 -10.02
C GLU A 609 -7.21 9.48 -10.68
N LEU A 610 -6.12 9.15 -9.98
CA LEU A 610 -4.76 9.23 -10.52
C LEU A 610 -4.59 8.40 -11.79
N TYR A 611 -5.16 7.18 -11.82
CA TYR A 611 -5.15 6.34 -13.02
C TYR A 611 -5.89 6.99 -14.19
N LEU A 612 -7.07 7.58 -13.94
CA LEU A 612 -7.87 8.20 -14.99
C LEU A 612 -7.16 9.42 -15.59
N LEU A 613 -6.54 10.26 -14.75
CA LEU A 613 -5.70 11.39 -15.19
C LEU A 613 -4.57 10.95 -16.13
N LEU A 614 -3.78 9.96 -15.70
CA LEU A 614 -2.68 9.43 -16.51
C LEU A 614 -3.18 8.84 -17.83
N THR A 615 -4.26 8.06 -17.80
CA THR A 615 -4.80 7.49 -19.05
C THR A 615 -5.34 8.55 -20.00
N SER A 616 -5.98 9.63 -19.50
CA SER A 616 -6.50 10.68 -20.38
C SER A 616 -5.42 11.38 -21.20
N LYS A 617 -4.18 11.46 -20.69
CA LYS A 617 -3.04 12.03 -21.43
C LYS A 617 -2.55 11.12 -22.57
N LEU A 618 -2.74 9.81 -22.46
CA LEU A 618 -2.35 8.84 -23.48
C LEU A 618 -3.41 8.64 -24.56
N CYS A 619 -4.68 8.86 -24.21
CA CYS A 619 -5.82 8.54 -25.07
C CYS A 619 -5.81 9.36 -26.36
N GLN A 620 -6.06 8.68 -27.49
CA GLN A 620 -6.26 9.33 -28.78
C GLN A 620 -7.68 9.02 -29.26
N HIS A 621 -8.49 10.06 -29.46
CA HIS A 621 -9.84 9.89 -29.93
C HIS A 621 -9.87 9.25 -31.33
N PRO A 622 -10.81 8.32 -31.59
CA PRO A 622 -10.94 7.70 -32.89
C PRO A 622 -11.20 8.76 -33.97
N ILE A 623 -10.70 8.52 -35.18
CA ILE A 623 -10.87 9.44 -36.33
C ILE A 623 -12.36 9.70 -36.60
N CYS A 624 -13.22 8.69 -36.42
CA CYS A 624 -14.68 8.83 -36.56
C CYS A 624 -15.32 9.73 -35.49
N TYR A 625 -14.73 9.87 -34.30
CA TYR A 625 -15.21 10.79 -33.27
C TYR A 625 -14.91 12.26 -33.63
N LYS A 626 -13.73 12.54 -34.21
CA LYS A 626 -13.41 13.86 -34.77
C LYS A 626 -14.34 14.22 -35.93
N SER A 627 -14.60 13.27 -36.82
CA SER A 627 -15.55 13.44 -37.92
C SER A 627 -16.99 13.61 -37.42
N GLY A 628 -17.40 12.87 -36.39
CA GLY A 628 -18.71 12.94 -35.75
C GLY A 628 -18.94 14.23 -34.96
N GLN A 629 -17.94 14.74 -34.25
CA GLN A 629 -18.00 16.07 -33.63
C GLN A 629 -18.03 17.19 -34.67
N LYS A 630 -17.31 17.04 -35.79
CA LYS A 630 -17.39 17.97 -36.94
C LYS A 630 -18.78 17.94 -37.55
N PHE A 631 -19.39 16.76 -37.67
CA PHE A 631 -20.76 16.56 -38.14
C PHE A 631 -21.82 17.11 -37.16
N LEU A 632 -21.62 16.96 -35.84
CA LEU A 632 -22.48 17.53 -34.79
C LEU A 632 -22.32 19.06 -34.67
N ARG A 633 -21.12 19.60 -34.87
CA ARG A 633 -20.87 21.05 -35.00
C ARG A 633 -21.51 21.60 -36.28
N LEU A 634 -21.39 20.89 -37.40
CA LEU A 634 -22.08 21.22 -38.65
C LEU A 634 -23.60 21.16 -38.47
N LYS A 635 -24.14 20.14 -37.78
CA LYS A 635 -25.57 20.06 -37.43
C LYS A 635 -26.01 21.22 -36.54
N ARG A 636 -25.23 21.61 -35.52
CA ARG A 636 -25.53 22.79 -34.69
C ARG A 636 -25.44 24.10 -35.47
N MET A 637 -24.47 24.26 -36.37
CA MET A 637 -24.39 25.44 -37.26
C MET A 637 -25.56 25.46 -38.27
N ILE A 638 -25.97 24.31 -38.80
CA ILE A 638 -27.15 24.18 -39.68
C ILE A 638 -28.43 24.45 -38.90
N PHE A 639 -28.57 23.99 -37.66
CA PHE A 639 -29.73 24.28 -36.81
C PHE A 639 -29.82 25.77 -36.39
N VAL A 640 -28.69 26.44 -36.19
CA VAL A 640 -28.65 27.90 -35.92
C VAL A 640 -28.93 28.71 -37.19
N LYS A 641 -28.54 28.20 -38.37
CA LYS A 641 -28.73 28.88 -39.66
C LYS A 641 -30.09 28.61 -40.32
N TYR A 642 -30.76 27.51 -39.97
CA TYR A 642 -32.05 27.07 -40.55
C TYR A 642 -33.15 26.80 -39.50
N GLY A 643 -33.00 27.33 -38.29
CA GLY A 643 -33.88 27.10 -37.13
C GLY A 643 -35.32 27.62 -37.22
N LYS A 644 -35.88 27.81 -38.43
CA LYS A 644 -37.30 28.15 -38.61
C LYS A 644 -38.11 27.18 -39.48
N THR A 645 -37.55 26.09 -40.00
CA THR A 645 -38.29 25.29 -41.02
C THR A 645 -38.34 23.78 -40.82
N LEU A 646 -37.96 23.23 -39.66
CA LEU A 646 -37.96 21.76 -39.44
C LEU A 646 -38.55 21.36 -38.08
N ILE A 647 -39.75 21.86 -37.77
CA ILE A 647 -40.68 21.19 -36.83
C ILE A 647 -41.71 20.49 -37.71
N SER A 648 -41.51 19.21 -38.04
CA SER A 648 -42.60 18.38 -38.60
C SER A 648 -42.28 16.88 -38.77
N ILE A 649 -41.02 16.44 -38.84
CA ILE A 649 -40.76 15.03 -39.18
C ILE A 649 -39.74 14.41 -38.23
N GLY A 650 -40.25 13.65 -37.25
CA GLY A 650 -39.43 12.86 -36.33
C GLY A 650 -40.19 12.20 -35.18
N ASN A 651 -41.44 11.76 -35.40
CA ASN A 651 -42.24 11.03 -34.42
C ASN A 651 -42.43 9.53 -34.75
N HIS A 652 -41.54 8.95 -35.55
CA HIS A 652 -41.51 7.52 -35.80
C HIS A 652 -40.07 7.02 -35.79
N LEU A 653 -39.60 6.65 -34.59
CA LEU A 653 -38.61 5.60 -34.27
C LEU A 653 -38.15 5.82 -32.82
N PHE A 654 -38.90 5.24 -31.88
CA PHE A 654 -38.44 4.87 -30.54
C PHE A 654 -38.86 3.43 -30.29
#